data_AF-A0A8T4SF90-F1
#
_entry.id   AF-A0A8T4SF90-F1
#
_cell.length_a   1.000
_cell.length_b   1.000
_cell.length_c   1.000
_cell.angle_alpha   90.00
_cell.angle_beta   90.00
_cell.angle_gamma   90.00
#
_symmetry.space_group_name_H-M   'P 1'
#
loop_
_entity.id
_entity.type
_entity.pdbx_description
1 polymer ?
#
loop_
_entity_poly.entity_id
_entity_poly.type
_entity_poly.pdbx_seq_one_letter_code
_entity_poly.pdbx_strand_id
1 'polypeptide(L)'
;MPGLKYKTTADINVSKKIVEQVIGQEAAVNVIKKASKQRRHVLLIGNPGTGKSMLGMALAELLPKEKLVDVLAFQNPNDDNSPLIRTVPGGEGRKLVAQAKMTSASSFKNQSILLFVLVIVSMITPWWARAHYKSDIMFAAFFLGGMLFLAVFILFLNMGRRMGAPQIRVPKIVVDNFDKKQAPFFDATGAHAGALLGDCLHDPFQTFSSDSIQKCISQNGDFIGNKLEHLFEKFSQSIERRDIHKKSYEAIHLPKNELIIIGEMDGHIHPVEVLSANRYDYDGQMIKLTTSENKEIIVTPEHRIALWIEGKIVYKQAKDIEVEEEIVAQKEIIIDEQDIINTYDQRQQELSKSYYEYLELKKDNPYWGYKKLAKKLGVSYGRTRCWWDNNTAPVPVQTAEWLKSRGLLPLKLDNPKLPLIAKVIGATLGDGGIFENINAIFLSSSEKNAVEEFGRDIEAIFDLKEMQNSRIIEGGEFGHSWCYQNTNRHVIRLFLALGAMRGNKTKLNYSVPSWIRLNPIFEDEFYGSFLGGEIGTPIIHKNGNYLTSFEVGITGSNKLRENREYFLTEIRNYLLRKRVNSTSIYVGKTKRENSLIFRLLIEKKMDNVMLFLMNVKINYCIHKIRRLYTALGKWAQLKKDKYYELTGKGFGAETTMKMLNLTPYSLYLILNTPVPNEASS
;
A
#
# COMPACT_ATOMS: atom_id res chain seq x y z
N MET A 1 -35.57 -30.48 -57.26
CA MET A 1 -36.54 -29.69 -56.47
C MET A 1 -37.43 -28.93 -57.45
N PRO A 2 -38.77 -28.95 -57.29
CA PRO A 2 -39.66 -28.16 -58.13
C PRO A 2 -39.34 -26.67 -57.89
N GLY A 3 -39.01 -25.95 -58.96
CA GLY A 3 -38.66 -24.53 -58.88
C GLY A 3 -39.84 -23.72 -58.35
N LEU A 4 -39.62 -23.03 -57.22
CA LEU A 4 -40.58 -22.07 -56.68
C LEU A 4 -40.93 -21.06 -57.78
N LYS A 5 -42.22 -20.93 -58.12
CA LYS A 5 -42.73 -19.91 -59.04
C LYS A 5 -42.91 -18.60 -58.26
N TYR A 6 -42.01 -17.65 -58.44
CA TYR A 6 -42.11 -16.28 -57.92
C TYR A 6 -41.70 -15.28 -59.01
N LYS A 7 -42.17 -14.03 -58.92
CA LYS A 7 -41.77 -12.95 -59.84
C LYS A 7 -40.59 -12.17 -59.29
N THR A 8 -40.56 -11.94 -57.98
CA THR A 8 -39.49 -11.22 -57.29
C THR A 8 -39.19 -11.85 -55.92
N THR A 9 -38.03 -11.53 -55.32
CA THR A 9 -37.67 -12.02 -53.98
C THR A 9 -38.58 -11.49 -52.87
N ALA A 10 -39.37 -10.44 -53.14
CA ALA A 10 -40.40 -9.95 -52.22
C ALA A 10 -41.57 -10.93 -52.05
N ASP A 11 -41.78 -11.83 -53.02
CA ASP A 11 -42.84 -12.85 -52.98
C ASP A 11 -42.46 -14.06 -52.08
N ILE A 12 -41.22 -14.11 -51.59
CA ILE A 12 -40.70 -15.19 -50.75
C ILE A 12 -40.93 -14.85 -49.28
N ASN A 13 -41.75 -15.64 -48.60
CA ASN A 13 -42.02 -15.45 -47.17
C ASN A 13 -40.79 -15.85 -46.32
N VAL A 14 -40.16 -14.88 -45.67
CA VAL A 14 -39.01 -15.09 -44.77
C VAL A 14 -39.50 -15.20 -43.33
N SER A 15 -39.05 -16.23 -42.60
CA SER A 15 -39.40 -16.39 -41.18
C SER A 15 -38.92 -15.22 -40.33
N LYS A 16 -39.69 -14.86 -39.30
CA LYS A 16 -39.31 -13.80 -38.34
C LYS A 16 -38.25 -14.26 -37.33
N LYS A 17 -38.05 -15.56 -37.13
CA LYS A 17 -37.10 -16.11 -36.16
C LYS A 17 -35.73 -16.29 -36.80
N ILE A 18 -34.67 -15.82 -36.15
CA ILE A 18 -33.30 -15.87 -36.69
C ILE A 18 -32.86 -17.33 -36.88
N VAL A 19 -33.26 -18.23 -35.98
CA VAL A 19 -32.91 -19.66 -36.08
C VAL A 19 -33.44 -20.34 -37.36
N GLU A 20 -34.56 -19.85 -37.91
CA GLU A 20 -35.18 -20.39 -39.13
C GLU A 20 -34.64 -19.73 -40.40
N GLN A 21 -33.87 -18.65 -40.27
CA GLN A 21 -33.19 -17.97 -41.38
C GLN A 21 -31.78 -18.53 -41.64
N VAL A 22 -31.27 -19.43 -40.78
CA VAL A 22 -29.98 -20.08 -41.00
C VAL A 22 -30.11 -21.14 -42.10
N ILE A 23 -29.35 -20.97 -43.19
CA ILE A 23 -29.43 -21.82 -44.38
C ILE A 23 -28.29 -22.85 -44.39
N GLY A 24 -28.62 -24.11 -44.68
CA GLY A 24 -27.63 -25.18 -44.95
C GLY A 24 -26.83 -25.65 -43.74
N GLN A 25 -27.33 -25.43 -42.51
CA GLN A 25 -26.67 -25.84 -41.26
C GLN A 25 -27.66 -26.48 -40.27
N GLU A 26 -28.43 -27.48 -40.72
CA GLU A 26 -29.50 -28.10 -39.92
C GLU A 26 -28.98 -28.74 -38.62
N ALA A 27 -27.79 -29.35 -38.67
CA ALA A 27 -27.15 -29.95 -37.50
C ALA A 27 -26.80 -28.89 -36.44
N ALA A 28 -26.21 -27.76 -36.85
CA ALA A 28 -25.86 -26.66 -35.94
C ALA A 28 -27.12 -26.02 -35.33
N VAL A 29 -28.16 -25.81 -36.14
CA VAL A 29 -29.46 -25.30 -35.67
C VAL A 29 -30.08 -26.23 -34.61
N ASN A 30 -30.02 -27.55 -34.81
CA ASN A 30 -30.51 -28.51 -33.83
C ASN A 30 -29.71 -28.48 -32.51
N VAL A 31 -28.39 -28.29 -32.58
CA VAL A 31 -27.55 -28.11 -31.39
C VAL A 31 -27.91 -26.83 -30.65
N ILE A 32 -28.07 -25.69 -31.35
CA ILE A 32 -28.48 -24.41 -30.76
C ILE A 32 -29.84 -24.51 -30.07
N LYS A 33 -30.83 -25.18 -30.69
CA LYS A 33 -32.14 -25.44 -30.09
C LYS A 33 -32.07 -26.31 -28.83
N LYS A 34 -31.15 -27.28 -28.78
CA LYS A 34 -30.91 -28.09 -27.56
C LYS A 34 -30.18 -27.29 -26.49
N ALA A 35 -29.15 -26.54 -26.88
CA ALA A 35 -28.32 -25.74 -25.99
C ALA A 35 -29.10 -24.61 -25.31
N SER A 36 -30.01 -23.92 -26.02
CA SER A 36 -30.91 -22.92 -25.44
C SER A 36 -31.80 -23.52 -24.35
N LYS A 37 -32.44 -24.68 -24.63
CA LYS A 37 -33.29 -25.38 -23.65
C LYS A 37 -32.51 -25.87 -22.43
N GLN A 38 -31.28 -26.35 -22.63
CA GLN A 38 -30.44 -26.93 -21.58
C GLN A 38 -29.49 -25.93 -20.92
N ARG A 39 -29.46 -24.66 -21.37
CA ARG A 39 -28.51 -23.62 -20.95
C ARG A 39 -27.05 -24.06 -20.99
N ARG A 40 -26.65 -24.67 -22.10
CA ARG A 40 -25.26 -25.11 -22.31
C ARG A 40 -24.48 -24.11 -23.14
N HIS A 41 -23.19 -23.97 -22.83
CA HIS A 41 -22.23 -23.26 -23.68
C HIS A 41 -22.08 -23.99 -25.01
N VAL A 42 -21.89 -23.24 -26.09
CA VAL A 42 -21.71 -23.78 -27.44
C VAL A 42 -20.42 -23.20 -28.03
N LEU A 43 -19.56 -24.08 -28.51
CA LEU A 43 -18.39 -23.71 -29.30
C LEU A 43 -18.71 -23.94 -30.78
N LEU A 44 -18.76 -22.87 -31.57
CA LEU A 44 -19.02 -22.92 -33.00
C LEU A 44 -17.70 -22.87 -33.78
N ILE A 45 -17.38 -23.94 -34.51
CA ILE A 45 -16.16 -24.05 -35.32
C ILE A 45 -16.56 -24.03 -36.79
N GLY A 46 -15.92 -23.17 -37.58
CA GLY A 46 -16.13 -23.07 -39.02
C GLY A 46 -15.35 -21.91 -39.64
N ASN A 47 -15.22 -21.94 -40.96
CA ASN A 47 -14.49 -20.92 -41.72
C ASN A 47 -15.06 -19.49 -41.46
N PRO A 48 -14.26 -18.43 -41.64
CA PRO A 48 -14.77 -17.05 -41.60
C PRO A 48 -15.95 -16.87 -42.56
N GLY A 49 -16.95 -16.06 -42.18
CA GLY A 49 -18.12 -15.79 -43.03
C GLY A 49 -19.23 -16.87 -43.03
N THR A 50 -19.10 -17.97 -42.28
CA THR A 50 -20.10 -19.05 -42.27
C THR A 50 -21.31 -18.83 -41.33
N GLY A 51 -21.58 -17.60 -40.89
CA GLY A 51 -22.77 -17.30 -40.07
C GLY A 51 -22.69 -17.70 -38.59
N LYS A 52 -21.50 -17.84 -38.00
CA LYS A 52 -21.32 -18.18 -36.56
C LYS A 52 -22.02 -17.19 -35.61
N SER A 53 -21.89 -15.88 -35.84
CA SER A 53 -22.55 -14.86 -35.03
C SER A 53 -24.08 -14.91 -35.17
N MET A 54 -24.59 -15.28 -36.34
CA MET A 54 -26.03 -15.47 -36.58
C MET A 54 -26.62 -16.62 -35.75
N LEU A 55 -25.87 -17.72 -35.61
CA LEU A 55 -26.24 -18.81 -34.70
C LEU A 55 -26.19 -18.39 -33.23
N GLY A 56 -25.26 -17.50 -32.85
CA GLY A 56 -25.21 -16.89 -31.52
C GLY A 56 -26.42 -16.00 -31.22
N MET A 57 -26.83 -15.16 -32.17
CA MET A 57 -28.05 -14.35 -32.08
C MET A 57 -29.30 -15.25 -31.97
N ALA A 58 -29.37 -16.32 -32.78
CA ALA A 58 -30.44 -17.31 -32.70
C ALA A 58 -30.51 -18.01 -31.34
N LEU A 59 -29.37 -18.28 -30.72
CA LEU A 59 -29.31 -18.84 -29.36
C LEU A 59 -29.90 -17.87 -28.34
N ALA A 60 -29.51 -16.60 -28.40
CA ALA A 60 -30.01 -15.55 -27.49
C ALA A 60 -31.53 -15.34 -27.62
N GLU A 61 -32.06 -15.36 -28.85
CA GLU A 61 -33.51 -15.27 -29.12
C GLU A 61 -34.29 -16.47 -28.55
N LEU A 62 -33.70 -17.67 -28.61
CA LEU A 62 -34.32 -18.92 -28.16
C LEU A 62 -34.24 -19.15 -26.64
N LEU A 63 -33.45 -18.35 -25.92
CA LEU A 63 -33.38 -18.47 -24.47
C LEU A 63 -34.77 -18.24 -23.85
N PRO A 64 -35.13 -18.97 -22.77
CA PRO A 64 -36.41 -18.78 -22.11
C PRO A 64 -36.59 -17.32 -21.69
N LYS A 65 -37.80 -16.78 -21.89
CA LYS A 65 -38.20 -15.43 -21.42
C LYS A 65 -38.42 -15.44 -19.91
N GLU A 66 -37.37 -15.74 -19.15
CA GLU A 66 -37.39 -15.56 -17.70
C GLU A 66 -37.12 -14.10 -17.32
N LYS A 67 -37.45 -13.75 -16.08
CA LYS A 67 -37.31 -12.39 -15.55
C LYS A 67 -35.84 -11.97 -15.61
N LEU A 68 -35.49 -11.12 -16.58
CA LEU A 68 -34.22 -10.41 -16.60
C LEU A 68 -34.02 -9.70 -15.25
N VAL A 69 -32.77 -9.54 -14.85
CA VAL A 69 -32.41 -8.84 -13.61
C VAL A 69 -31.63 -7.58 -13.92
N ASP A 70 -31.85 -6.53 -13.15
CA ASP A 70 -30.94 -5.39 -13.10
C ASP A 70 -29.87 -5.66 -12.04
N VAL A 71 -28.65 -5.19 -12.28
CA VAL A 71 -27.52 -5.31 -11.34
C VAL A 71 -27.17 -3.92 -10.82
N LEU A 72 -27.14 -3.75 -9.50
CA LEU A 72 -26.79 -2.51 -8.82
C LEU A 72 -25.55 -2.67 -7.96
N ALA A 73 -24.71 -1.63 -7.96
CA ALA A 73 -23.56 -1.48 -7.08
C ALA A 73 -23.86 -0.44 -5.99
N PHE A 74 -23.72 -0.88 -4.75
CA PHE A 74 -23.85 -0.07 -3.53
C PHE A 74 -22.46 0.15 -2.93
N GLN A 75 -22.28 1.28 -2.25
CA GLN A 75 -21.08 1.48 -1.44
C GLN A 75 -21.09 0.50 -0.25
N ASN A 76 -19.92 -0.03 0.08
CA ASN A 76 -19.72 -0.85 1.26
C ASN A 76 -19.14 0.00 2.41
N PRO A 77 -19.85 0.20 3.52
CA PRO A 77 -19.37 1.00 4.64
C PRO A 77 -18.16 0.43 5.38
N ASN A 78 -17.90 -0.88 5.26
CA ASN A 78 -16.82 -1.56 5.98
C ASN A 78 -15.52 -1.64 5.15
N ASP A 79 -15.62 -1.56 3.82
CA ASP A 79 -14.48 -1.65 2.90
C ASP A 79 -14.83 -0.96 1.56
N ASP A 80 -14.31 0.24 1.35
CA ASP A 80 -14.63 1.06 0.17
C ASP A 80 -14.17 0.42 -1.15
N ASN A 81 -13.14 -0.42 -1.11
CA ASN A 81 -12.59 -1.12 -2.29
C ASN A 81 -13.43 -2.34 -2.70
N SER A 82 -14.40 -2.75 -1.89
CA SER A 82 -15.24 -3.93 -2.12
C SER A 82 -16.73 -3.54 -2.18
N PRO A 83 -17.24 -3.00 -3.31
CA PRO A 83 -18.63 -2.56 -3.42
C PRO A 83 -19.62 -3.72 -3.26
N LEU A 84 -20.78 -3.44 -2.66
CA LEU A 84 -21.86 -4.42 -2.48
C LEU A 84 -22.68 -4.54 -3.75
N ILE A 85 -22.70 -5.72 -4.38
CA ILE A 85 -23.50 -5.98 -5.58
C ILE A 85 -24.84 -6.62 -5.22
N ARG A 86 -25.95 -6.10 -5.76
CA ARG A 86 -27.30 -6.68 -5.60
C ARG A 86 -28.01 -6.80 -6.95
N THR A 87 -28.83 -7.83 -7.07
CA THR A 87 -29.70 -8.06 -8.22
C THR A 87 -31.15 -7.81 -7.85
N VAL A 88 -31.91 -7.19 -8.76
CA VAL A 88 -33.35 -6.96 -8.63
C VAL A 88 -34.06 -7.35 -9.94
N PRO A 89 -35.37 -7.62 -9.94
CA PRO A 89 -36.11 -7.83 -11.19
C PRO A 89 -35.94 -6.66 -12.17
N GLY A 90 -35.86 -6.99 -13.46
CA GLY A 90 -35.62 -6.03 -14.54
C GLY A 90 -36.62 -4.86 -14.52
N GLY A 91 -36.08 -3.65 -14.52
CA GLY A 91 -36.81 -2.40 -14.45
C GLY A 91 -37.09 -1.86 -13.04
N GLU A 92 -36.81 -2.62 -11.98
CA GLU A 92 -36.89 -2.12 -10.59
C GLU A 92 -35.64 -1.33 -10.18
N GLY A 93 -34.49 -1.55 -10.84
CA GLY A 93 -33.25 -0.84 -10.49
C GLY A 93 -33.38 0.68 -10.62
N ARG A 94 -34.04 1.15 -11.69
CA ARG A 94 -34.33 2.58 -11.91
C ARG A 94 -35.23 3.17 -10.82
N LYS A 95 -36.24 2.42 -10.35
CA LYS A 95 -37.15 2.86 -9.28
C LYS A 95 -36.41 3.01 -7.95
N LEU A 96 -35.53 2.06 -7.63
CA LEU A 96 -34.74 2.07 -6.40
C LEU A 96 -33.76 3.25 -6.38
N VAL A 97 -33.06 3.51 -7.49
CA VAL A 97 -32.19 4.68 -7.63
C VAL A 97 -32.97 5.99 -7.50
N ALA A 98 -34.15 6.08 -8.12
CA ALA A 98 -35.00 7.28 -8.02
C ALA A 98 -35.48 7.51 -6.57
N GLN A 99 -35.90 6.47 -5.86
CA GLN A 99 -36.26 6.56 -4.44
C GLN A 99 -35.07 7.00 -3.58
N ALA A 100 -33.88 6.43 -3.78
CA ALA A 100 -32.68 6.81 -3.05
C ALA A 100 -32.30 8.28 -3.27
N LYS A 101 -32.46 8.80 -4.50
CA LYS A 101 -32.25 10.22 -4.82
C LYS A 101 -33.28 11.15 -4.15
N MET A 102 -34.53 10.70 -4.01
CA MET A 102 -35.58 11.50 -3.35
C MET A 102 -35.39 11.54 -1.82
N THR A 103 -34.97 10.43 -1.22
CA THR A 103 -34.69 10.34 0.23
C THR A 103 -33.50 11.21 0.65
N SER A 104 -32.47 11.35 -0.20
CA SER A 104 -31.36 12.26 0.06
C SER A 104 -31.76 13.75 -0.04
N ALA A 105 -32.75 14.08 -0.88
CA ALA A 105 -33.28 15.43 -1.01
C ALA A 105 -34.31 15.80 0.08
N SER A 106 -35.10 14.85 0.58
CA SER A 106 -36.21 15.13 1.53
C SER A 106 -35.77 15.52 2.93
N SER A 107 -34.58 15.09 3.39
CA SER A 107 -34.06 15.37 4.73
C SER A 107 -33.86 16.88 5.01
N PHE A 108 -33.74 17.70 3.97
CA PHE A 108 -33.55 19.16 4.10
C PHE A 108 -34.85 19.95 4.30
N LYS A 109 -36.01 19.38 3.93
CA LYS A 109 -37.29 20.10 3.95
C LYS A 109 -37.91 20.17 5.36
N ASN A 110 -37.74 19.13 6.18
CA ASN A 110 -38.31 19.09 7.53
C ASN A 110 -37.49 19.91 8.54
N GLN A 111 -36.17 20.01 8.38
CA GLN A 111 -35.32 20.87 9.22
C GLN A 111 -35.57 22.36 9.00
N SER A 112 -35.81 22.78 7.75
CA SER A 112 -36.11 24.19 7.43
C SER A 112 -37.47 24.62 7.99
N ILE A 113 -38.47 23.74 7.98
CA ILE A 113 -39.79 24.00 8.59
C ILE A 113 -39.68 24.13 10.13
N LEU A 114 -38.94 23.23 10.80
CA LEU A 114 -38.74 23.30 12.25
C LEU A 114 -38.07 24.62 12.68
N LEU A 115 -37.06 25.06 11.94
CA LEU A 115 -36.34 26.31 12.21
C LEU A 115 -37.27 27.52 12.06
N PHE A 116 -38.15 27.50 11.04
CA PHE A 116 -39.15 28.54 10.84
C PHE A 116 -40.15 28.62 12.01
N VAL A 117 -40.61 27.48 12.53
CA VAL A 117 -41.51 27.42 13.69
C VAL A 117 -40.83 27.98 14.94
N LEU A 118 -39.56 27.63 15.19
CA LEU A 118 -38.80 28.12 16.35
C LEU A 118 -38.55 29.63 16.28
N VAL A 119 -38.28 30.19 15.11
CA VAL A 119 -38.18 31.65 14.91
C VAL A 119 -39.50 32.32 15.27
N ILE A 120 -40.63 31.82 14.77
CA ILE A 120 -41.95 32.36 15.07
C ILE A 120 -42.24 32.32 16.59
N VAL A 121 -41.98 31.19 17.25
CA VAL A 121 -42.17 31.06 18.71
C VAL A 121 -41.27 32.04 19.47
N SER A 122 -40.00 32.18 19.08
CA SER A 122 -39.06 33.13 19.70
C SER A 122 -39.51 34.59 19.55
N MET A 123 -40.22 34.92 18.46
CA MET A 123 -40.75 36.26 18.24
C MET A 123 -42.07 36.52 18.98
N ILE A 124 -42.94 35.52 19.16
CA ILE A 124 -44.26 35.68 19.80
C ILE A 124 -44.17 35.64 21.33
N THR A 125 -43.33 34.77 21.89
CA THR A 125 -43.21 34.56 23.35
C THR A 125 -42.92 35.83 24.17
N PRO A 126 -42.11 36.82 23.72
CA PRO A 126 -41.88 38.05 24.46
C PRO A 126 -43.14 38.92 24.57
N TRP A 127 -43.94 39.01 23.50
CA TRP A 127 -45.20 39.78 23.51
C TRP A 127 -46.22 39.17 24.45
N TRP A 128 -46.31 37.84 24.47
CA TRP A 128 -47.13 37.13 25.45
C TRP A 128 -46.66 37.39 26.88
N ALA A 129 -45.35 37.30 27.15
CA ALA A 129 -44.79 37.56 28.48
C ALA A 129 -45.04 39.00 28.94
N ARG A 130 -44.93 39.98 28.03
CA ARG A 130 -45.25 41.38 28.32
C ARG A 130 -46.71 41.56 28.73
N ALA A 131 -47.64 40.94 27.99
CA ALA A 131 -49.07 41.04 28.28
C ALA A 131 -49.44 40.38 29.62
N HIS A 132 -48.86 39.22 29.92
CA HIS A 132 -49.16 38.45 31.13
C HIS A 132 -48.56 39.10 32.39
N TYR A 133 -47.29 39.50 32.34
CA TYR A 133 -46.57 40.04 33.52
C TYR A 133 -46.61 41.57 33.62
N LYS A 134 -47.20 42.27 32.65
CA LYS A 134 -47.29 43.75 32.57
C LYS A 134 -45.97 44.47 32.88
N SER A 135 -44.86 43.90 32.42
CA SER A 135 -43.51 44.38 32.72
C SER A 135 -42.67 44.39 31.45
N ASP A 136 -42.09 45.55 31.14
CA ASP A 136 -41.16 45.69 30.02
C ASP A 136 -39.82 44.98 30.28
N ILE A 137 -39.47 44.76 31.56
CA ILE A 137 -38.30 43.98 31.96
C ILE A 137 -38.49 42.50 31.57
N MET A 138 -39.69 41.97 31.76
CA MET A 138 -40.02 40.59 31.38
C MET A 138 -40.04 40.41 29.85
N PHE A 139 -40.47 41.43 29.10
CA PHE A 139 -40.33 41.43 27.64
C PHE A 139 -38.86 41.33 27.21
N ALA A 140 -38.00 42.19 27.76
CA ALA A 140 -36.58 42.20 27.41
C ALA A 140 -35.87 40.88 27.76
N ALA A 141 -36.18 40.30 28.93
CA ALA A 141 -35.61 39.02 29.37
C ALA A 141 -35.98 37.86 28.45
N PHE A 142 -37.27 37.72 28.08
CA PHE A 142 -37.72 36.66 27.17
C PHE A 142 -37.24 36.89 25.73
N PHE A 143 -37.15 38.15 25.27
CA PHE A 143 -36.64 38.48 23.94
C PHE A 143 -35.15 38.13 23.82
N LEU A 144 -34.32 38.56 24.77
CA LEU A 144 -32.89 38.25 24.79
C LEU A 144 -32.64 36.75 24.98
N GLY A 145 -33.37 36.09 25.87
CA GLY A 145 -33.27 34.65 26.09
C GLY A 145 -33.67 33.85 24.84
N GLY A 146 -34.76 34.24 24.17
CA GLY A 146 -35.21 33.61 22.92
C GLY A 146 -34.21 33.79 21.77
N MET A 147 -33.63 34.98 21.62
CA MET A 147 -32.60 35.25 20.61
C MET A 147 -31.30 34.48 20.87
N LEU A 148 -30.85 34.42 22.13
CA LEU A 148 -29.67 33.66 22.51
C LEU A 148 -29.88 32.16 22.29
N PHE A 149 -31.04 31.63 22.66
CA PHE A 149 -31.41 30.24 22.41
C PHE A 149 -31.40 29.92 20.91
N LEU A 150 -31.98 30.79 20.07
CA LEU A 150 -31.99 30.64 18.62
C LEU A 150 -30.56 30.65 18.05
N ALA A 151 -29.71 31.57 18.52
CA ALA A 151 -28.32 31.67 18.09
C ALA A 151 -27.52 30.41 18.43
N VAL A 152 -27.63 29.92 19.68
CA VAL A 152 -26.97 28.69 20.13
C VAL A 152 -27.49 27.48 19.36
N PHE A 153 -28.80 27.39 19.10
CA PHE A 153 -29.40 26.29 18.34
C PHE A 153 -28.96 26.26 16.87
N ILE A 154 -28.86 27.42 16.22
CA ILE A 154 -28.31 27.54 14.85
C ILE A 154 -26.83 27.12 14.83
N LEU A 155 -26.06 27.52 15.83
CA LEU A 155 -24.65 27.17 15.97
C LEU A 155 -24.48 25.65 16.17
N PHE A 156 -25.33 25.04 17.00
CA PHE A 156 -25.38 23.59 17.21
C PHE A 156 -25.75 22.82 15.92
N LEU A 157 -26.74 23.30 15.15
CA LEU A 157 -27.09 22.69 13.86
C LEU A 157 -25.96 22.80 12.82
N ASN A 158 -25.25 23.92 12.78
CA ASN A 158 -24.10 24.09 11.87
C ASN A 158 -22.89 23.25 12.31
N MET A 159 -22.68 23.01 13.61
CA MET A 159 -21.71 22.03 14.08
C MET A 159 -22.10 20.60 13.70
N GLY A 160 -23.38 20.25 13.82
CA GLY A 160 -23.91 18.96 13.34
C GLY A 160 -23.77 18.76 11.82
N ARG A 161 -23.70 19.84 11.03
CA ARG A 161 -23.36 19.78 9.59
C ARG A 161 -21.87 19.55 9.34
N ARG A 162 -20.99 19.99 10.24
CA ARG A 162 -19.53 19.77 10.16
C ARG A 162 -19.12 18.38 10.68
N MET A 163 -19.89 17.79 11.60
CA MET A 163 -19.77 16.37 11.96
C MET A 163 -20.55 15.53 10.95
N GLY A 164 -19.86 15.06 9.91
CA GLY A 164 -20.41 14.39 8.74
C GLY A 164 -21.59 13.46 9.01
N ALA A 165 -22.80 13.93 8.71
CA ALA A 165 -23.93 13.04 8.50
C ALA A 165 -23.56 12.08 7.35
N PRO A 166 -23.80 10.77 7.47
CA PRO A 166 -23.52 9.84 6.39
C PRO A 166 -24.35 10.27 5.17
N GLN A 167 -23.66 10.82 4.17
CA GLN A 167 -24.22 11.10 2.85
C GLN A 167 -24.88 9.81 2.37
N ILE A 168 -26.20 9.81 2.20
CA ILE A 168 -26.91 8.67 1.60
C ILE A 168 -26.45 8.61 0.15
N ARG A 169 -25.41 7.81 -0.11
CA ARG A 169 -24.83 7.67 -1.44
C ARG A 169 -25.74 6.81 -2.30
N VAL A 170 -26.13 7.36 -3.45
CA VAL A 170 -27.07 6.75 -4.38
C VAL A 170 -26.40 5.56 -5.07
N PRO A 171 -27.04 4.37 -5.12
CA PRO A 171 -26.48 3.21 -5.81
C PRO A 171 -26.37 3.45 -7.33
N LYS A 172 -25.38 2.81 -7.97
CA LYS A 172 -25.19 2.85 -9.42
C LYS A 172 -25.81 1.60 -10.06
N ILE A 173 -26.49 1.77 -11.20
CA ILE A 173 -26.97 0.64 -12.02
C ILE A 173 -25.82 0.24 -12.95
N VAL A 174 -25.38 -1.02 -12.84
CA VAL A 174 -24.28 -1.59 -13.64
C VAL A 174 -24.84 -2.29 -14.88
N VAL A 175 -25.93 -3.04 -14.72
CA VAL A 175 -26.63 -3.69 -15.83
C VAL A 175 -28.10 -3.28 -15.77
N ASP A 176 -28.56 -2.63 -16.84
CA ASP A 176 -29.94 -2.17 -17.00
C ASP A 176 -30.66 -3.00 -18.07
N ASN A 177 -31.70 -3.70 -17.64
CA ASN A 177 -32.57 -4.50 -18.49
C ASN A 177 -34.01 -3.95 -18.56
N PHE A 178 -34.19 -2.65 -18.26
CA PHE A 178 -35.47 -1.96 -18.43
C PHE A 178 -36.02 -2.11 -19.86
N ASP A 179 -37.28 -2.53 -19.96
CA ASP A 179 -38.05 -2.77 -21.21
C ASP A 179 -37.50 -3.85 -22.15
N LYS A 180 -36.51 -4.64 -21.71
CA LYS A 180 -36.02 -5.78 -22.50
C LYS A 180 -36.90 -7.01 -22.27
N LYS A 181 -37.45 -7.57 -23.34
CA LYS A 181 -38.31 -8.79 -23.32
C LYS A 181 -37.56 -10.08 -23.68
N GLN A 182 -36.32 -9.96 -24.15
CA GLN A 182 -35.48 -11.07 -24.59
C GLN A 182 -34.07 -10.89 -24.01
N ALA A 183 -33.34 -12.00 -23.88
CA ALA A 183 -31.95 -11.96 -23.44
C ALA A 183 -31.10 -11.17 -24.44
N PRO A 184 -30.25 -10.23 -23.99
CA PRO A 184 -29.39 -9.47 -24.88
C PRO A 184 -28.32 -10.38 -25.51
N PHE A 185 -28.03 -10.17 -26.79
CA PHE A 185 -26.85 -10.71 -27.43
C PHE A 185 -25.75 -9.65 -27.39
N PHE A 186 -24.62 -9.98 -26.74
CA PHE A 186 -23.43 -9.14 -26.71
C PHE A 186 -22.33 -9.82 -27.51
N ASP A 187 -21.88 -9.17 -28.59
CA ASP A 187 -20.69 -9.60 -29.33
C ASP A 187 -19.45 -9.04 -28.62
N ALA A 188 -18.64 -9.93 -28.06
CA ALA A 188 -17.39 -9.59 -27.38
C ALA A 188 -16.16 -10.02 -28.17
N THR A 189 -16.30 -10.24 -29.48
CA THR A 189 -15.18 -10.61 -30.36
C THR A 189 -14.13 -9.49 -30.35
N GLY A 190 -12.90 -9.83 -29.94
CA GLY A 190 -11.80 -8.85 -29.86
C GLY A 190 -11.85 -7.91 -28.65
N ALA A 191 -12.77 -8.12 -27.70
CA ALA A 191 -12.83 -7.31 -26.49
C ALA A 191 -11.61 -7.58 -25.59
N HIS A 192 -10.96 -6.51 -25.12
CA HIS A 192 -9.90 -6.57 -24.12
C HIS A 192 -10.47 -6.92 -22.73
N ALA A 193 -9.58 -7.29 -21.80
CA ALA A 193 -9.96 -7.81 -20.47
C ALA A 193 -10.97 -6.90 -19.73
N GLY A 194 -10.76 -5.58 -19.70
CA GLY A 194 -11.67 -4.64 -19.03
C GLY A 194 -13.07 -4.57 -19.66
N ALA A 195 -13.14 -4.60 -21.00
CA ALA A 195 -14.42 -4.61 -21.71
C ALA A 195 -15.19 -5.94 -21.56
N LEU A 196 -14.47 -7.07 -21.47
CA LEU A 196 -15.07 -8.40 -21.35
C LEU A 196 -15.45 -8.76 -19.90
N LEU A 197 -14.57 -8.46 -18.94
CA LEU A 197 -14.68 -8.90 -17.55
C LEU A 197 -15.21 -7.80 -16.61
N GLY A 198 -15.34 -6.57 -17.12
CA GLY A 198 -15.63 -5.38 -16.34
C GLY A 198 -14.35 -4.68 -15.89
N ASP A 199 -14.43 -3.36 -15.75
CA ASP A 199 -13.33 -2.50 -15.34
C ASP A 199 -13.79 -1.49 -14.29
N CYS A 200 -12.91 -1.15 -13.36
CA CYS A 200 -13.12 -0.08 -12.41
C CYS A 200 -12.50 1.19 -12.97
N LEU A 201 -13.33 2.05 -13.58
CA LEU A 201 -12.87 3.34 -14.08
C LEU A 201 -12.14 4.11 -12.97
N HIS A 202 -10.91 4.51 -13.27
CA HIS A 202 -10.19 5.48 -12.45
C HIS A 202 -10.95 6.83 -12.48
N ASP A 203 -10.95 7.55 -11.36
CA ASP A 203 -11.59 8.88 -11.20
C ASP A 203 -11.17 9.83 -12.35
N PRO A 204 -12.03 10.77 -12.84
CA PRO A 204 -11.72 11.59 -14.00
C PRO A 204 -10.43 12.41 -13.80
N PHE A 205 -9.41 11.99 -14.54
CA PHE A 205 -8.21 12.68 -15.01
C PHE A 205 -7.64 13.82 -14.16
N GLN A 206 -6.82 13.40 -13.21
CA GLN A 206 -5.79 14.18 -12.53
C GLN A 206 -4.62 14.44 -13.51
N THR A 207 -4.24 15.70 -13.75
CA THR A 207 -3.19 16.05 -14.73
C THR A 207 -1.98 16.70 -14.09
N PHE A 208 -0.80 16.35 -14.58
CA PHE A 208 0.46 17.07 -14.38
C PHE A 208 0.80 17.82 -15.68
N SER A 209 1.34 19.05 -15.58
CA SER A 209 1.94 19.72 -16.75
C SER A 209 3.16 18.92 -17.24
N SER A 210 3.47 18.98 -18.54
CA SER A 210 4.69 18.40 -19.13
C SER A 210 5.97 18.83 -18.41
N ASP A 211 5.95 20.06 -17.90
CA ASP A 211 7.10 20.69 -17.22
C ASP A 211 7.19 20.31 -15.72
N SER A 212 6.34 19.38 -15.25
CA SER A 212 6.41 18.90 -13.87
C SER A 212 7.56 17.91 -13.70
N ILE A 213 8.40 18.14 -12.69
CA ILE A 213 9.49 17.22 -12.33
C ILE A 213 8.90 16.12 -11.45
N GLN A 214 9.06 14.85 -11.84
CA GLN A 214 8.67 13.71 -11.01
C GLN A 214 9.79 12.68 -10.91
N LYS A 215 10.07 12.25 -9.68
CA LYS A 215 11.11 11.25 -9.41
C LYS A 215 10.60 9.85 -9.76
N CYS A 216 11.13 9.29 -10.84
CA CYS A 216 10.94 7.88 -11.19
C CYS A 216 11.97 7.02 -10.46
N ILE A 217 11.65 5.76 -10.13
CA ILE A 217 12.61 4.91 -9.40
C ILE A 217 13.79 4.48 -10.29
N SER A 218 13.62 4.50 -11.61
CA SER A 218 14.66 4.12 -12.56
C SER A 218 15.70 5.22 -12.86
N GLN A 219 15.42 6.49 -12.51
CA GLN A 219 16.21 7.66 -12.93
C GLN A 219 16.11 8.78 -11.88
N ASN A 220 17.20 9.52 -11.67
CA ASN A 220 17.16 10.77 -10.91
C ASN A 220 16.10 11.71 -11.52
N GLY A 221 15.49 12.59 -10.71
CA GLY A 221 14.30 13.36 -11.09
C GLY A 221 14.38 13.99 -12.49
N ASP A 222 13.67 13.38 -13.44
CA ASP A 222 13.52 13.84 -14.82
C ASP A 222 12.14 14.48 -15.01
N PHE A 223 11.98 15.31 -16.05
CA PHE A 223 10.67 15.83 -16.45
C PHE A 223 9.77 14.68 -16.90
N ILE A 224 8.61 14.54 -16.26
CA ILE A 224 7.69 13.46 -16.61
C ILE A 224 7.14 13.63 -18.02
N GLY A 225 7.01 14.88 -18.50
CA GLY A 225 6.60 15.19 -19.87
C GLY A 225 7.44 14.47 -20.92
N ASN A 226 8.76 14.63 -20.88
CA ASN A 226 9.68 13.99 -21.84
C ASN A 226 9.55 12.46 -21.83
N LYS A 227 9.36 11.87 -20.64
CA LYS A 227 9.21 10.42 -20.49
C LYS A 227 7.87 9.93 -21.03
N LEU A 228 6.79 10.68 -20.76
CA LEU A 228 5.47 10.37 -21.30
C LEU A 228 5.47 10.50 -22.82
N GLU A 229 6.06 11.55 -23.39
CA GLU A 229 6.21 11.70 -24.84
C GLU A 229 6.91 10.49 -25.45
N HIS A 230 8.06 10.08 -24.88
CA HIS A 230 8.76 8.89 -25.34
C HIS A 230 7.92 7.60 -25.24
N LEU A 231 7.11 7.45 -24.18
CA LEU A 231 6.20 6.30 -24.06
C LEU A 231 5.08 6.35 -25.12
N PHE A 232 4.52 7.52 -25.40
CA PHE A 232 3.51 7.69 -26.45
C PHE A 232 4.08 7.43 -27.85
N GLU A 233 5.35 7.79 -28.10
CA GLU A 233 6.06 7.43 -29.33
C GLU A 233 6.29 5.92 -29.43
N LYS A 234 6.85 5.33 -28.36
CA LYS A 234 7.16 3.88 -28.27
C LYS A 234 5.91 3.02 -28.45
N PHE A 235 4.79 3.43 -27.89
CA PHE A 235 3.51 2.70 -27.92
C PHE A 235 2.48 3.32 -28.86
N SER A 236 2.93 4.03 -29.90
CA SER A 236 2.09 4.76 -30.86
C SER A 236 1.03 3.89 -31.55
N GLN A 237 1.31 2.60 -31.77
CA GLN A 237 0.37 1.65 -32.40
C GLN A 237 -0.76 1.18 -31.47
N SER A 238 -0.64 1.37 -30.16
CA SER A 238 -1.63 0.97 -29.15
C SER A 238 -2.36 2.17 -28.53
N ILE A 239 -2.27 3.34 -29.15
CA ILE A 239 -2.98 4.53 -28.66
C ILE A 239 -4.49 4.34 -28.83
N GLU A 240 -5.21 4.35 -27.71
CA GLU A 240 -6.66 4.47 -27.70
C GLU A 240 -7.05 5.94 -27.82
N ARG A 241 -7.84 6.26 -28.85
CA ARG A 241 -8.39 7.61 -29.05
C ARG A 241 -9.87 7.63 -28.72
N ARG A 242 -10.27 8.62 -27.92
CA ARG A 242 -11.69 8.87 -27.60
C ARG A 242 -12.00 10.34 -27.73
N ASP A 243 -13.16 10.64 -28.30
CA ASP A 243 -13.71 12.00 -28.26
C ASP A 243 -14.56 12.16 -27.01
N ILE A 244 -14.04 12.88 -26.03
CA ILE A 244 -14.76 13.19 -24.79
C ILE A 244 -15.08 14.69 -24.81
N HIS A 245 -16.36 15.05 -24.94
CA HIS A 245 -16.82 16.45 -24.92
C HIS A 245 -16.08 17.39 -25.92
N LYS A 246 -15.78 16.92 -27.14
CA LYS A 246 -15.03 17.66 -28.19
C LYS A 246 -13.54 17.92 -27.88
N LYS A 247 -12.94 17.20 -26.93
CA LYS A 247 -11.51 17.23 -26.64
C LYS A 247 -10.88 15.92 -27.05
N SER A 248 -9.70 15.99 -27.69
CA SER A 248 -8.94 14.79 -28.03
C SER A 248 -8.38 14.18 -26.75
N TYR A 249 -8.76 12.94 -26.49
CA TYR A 249 -8.20 12.12 -25.43
C TYR A 249 -7.41 10.97 -26.06
N GLU A 250 -6.17 10.81 -25.60
CA GLU A 250 -5.29 9.72 -26.00
C GLU A 250 -4.80 8.97 -24.76
N ALA A 251 -4.80 7.64 -24.84
CA ALA A 251 -4.33 6.76 -23.78
C ALA A 251 -3.45 5.65 -24.34
N ILE A 252 -2.43 5.26 -23.57
CA ILE A 252 -1.64 4.05 -23.81
C ILE A 252 -1.67 3.18 -22.55
N HIS A 253 -1.83 1.88 -22.76
CA HIS A 253 -1.61 0.89 -21.71
C HIS A 253 -0.14 0.49 -21.68
N LEU A 254 0.44 0.49 -20.48
CA LEU A 254 1.85 0.17 -20.31
C LEU A 254 1.99 -1.32 -19.95
N PRO A 255 2.93 -2.04 -20.59
CA PRO A 255 3.34 -3.37 -20.12
C PRO A 255 3.90 -3.33 -18.70
N LYS A 256 3.98 -4.51 -18.08
CA LYS A 256 4.49 -4.59 -16.72
C LYS A 256 5.93 -4.10 -16.59
N ASN A 257 6.22 -3.39 -15.50
CA ASN A 257 7.50 -2.76 -15.15
C ASN A 257 8.02 -1.72 -16.16
N GLU A 258 7.19 -1.25 -17.08
CA GLU A 258 7.58 -0.24 -18.09
C GLU A 258 7.83 1.13 -17.45
N LEU A 259 6.98 1.52 -16.49
CA LEU A 259 7.13 2.74 -15.70
C LEU A 259 6.74 2.47 -14.25
N ILE A 260 7.63 2.83 -13.33
CA ILE A 260 7.39 2.75 -11.89
C ILE A 260 7.65 4.13 -11.29
N ILE A 261 6.62 4.66 -10.64
CA ILE A 261 6.64 5.96 -9.96
C ILE A 261 6.56 5.75 -8.45
N ILE A 262 6.72 6.84 -7.71
CA ILE A 262 6.46 6.86 -6.28
C ILE A 262 4.99 7.24 -6.09
N GLY A 263 4.24 6.35 -5.43
CA GLY A 263 2.82 6.54 -5.11
C GLY A 263 2.54 6.20 -3.66
N GLU A 264 1.32 6.48 -3.20
CA GLU A 264 0.85 6.08 -1.89
C GLU A 264 0.05 4.78 -1.98
N MET A 265 0.32 3.89 -1.04
CA MET A 265 -0.36 2.60 -0.86
C MET A 265 -0.48 2.33 0.64
N ASP A 266 -1.70 2.10 1.13
CA ASP A 266 -2.00 1.79 2.54
C ASP A 266 -1.44 2.82 3.54
N GLY A 267 -1.46 4.11 3.19
CA GLY A 267 -0.95 5.21 4.03
C GLY A 267 0.57 5.40 3.98
N HIS A 268 1.27 4.69 3.08
CA HIS A 268 2.71 4.73 2.93
C HIS A 268 3.16 4.99 1.51
N ILE A 269 4.34 5.59 1.38
CA ILE A 269 4.95 5.87 0.08
C ILE A 269 5.68 4.61 -0.40
N HIS A 270 5.30 4.12 -1.57
CA HIS A 270 5.86 2.92 -2.20
C HIS A 270 6.14 3.14 -3.71
N PRO A 271 7.04 2.34 -4.29
CA PRO A 271 7.08 2.09 -5.73
C PRO A 271 5.74 1.57 -6.23
N VAL A 272 5.12 2.26 -7.18
CA VAL A 272 3.86 1.86 -7.81
C VAL A 272 4.07 1.76 -9.31
N GLU A 273 3.65 0.63 -9.86
CA GLU A 273 3.63 0.36 -11.30
C GLU A 273 2.56 1.22 -11.99
N VAL A 274 2.94 1.91 -13.06
CA VAL A 274 2.01 2.70 -13.86
C VAL A 274 1.37 1.80 -14.91
N LEU A 275 0.05 1.65 -14.84
CA LEU A 275 -0.72 0.77 -15.73
C LEU A 275 -1.07 1.42 -17.07
N SER A 276 -1.20 2.75 -17.08
CA SER A 276 -1.52 3.52 -18.28
C SER A 276 -1.02 4.95 -18.17
N ALA A 277 -0.77 5.57 -19.32
CA ALA A 277 -0.46 6.98 -19.46
C ALA A 277 -1.48 7.62 -20.41
N ASN A 278 -1.94 8.84 -20.07
CA ASN A 278 -3.04 9.50 -20.78
C ASN A 278 -2.70 10.97 -21.01
N ARG A 279 -3.18 11.55 -22.11
CA ARG A 279 -3.07 12.99 -22.42
C ARG A 279 -4.36 13.51 -23.06
N TYR A 280 -4.70 14.76 -22.77
CA TYR A 280 -5.85 15.45 -23.34
C TYR A 280 -5.69 16.97 -23.30
N ASP A 281 -6.44 17.67 -24.14
CA ASP A 281 -6.41 19.13 -24.21
C ASP A 281 -7.19 19.79 -23.05
N TYR A 282 -6.53 20.66 -22.30
CA TYR A 282 -7.11 21.39 -21.18
C TYR A 282 -7.12 22.90 -21.46
N ASP A 283 -8.29 23.53 -21.35
CA ASP A 283 -8.51 24.96 -21.67
C ASP A 283 -8.72 25.82 -20.41
N GLY A 284 -8.41 25.29 -19.22
CA GLY A 284 -8.59 25.99 -17.95
C GLY A 284 -7.29 26.56 -17.39
N GLN A 285 -7.41 27.31 -16.29
CA GLN A 285 -6.24 27.79 -15.55
C GLN A 285 -5.65 26.66 -14.69
N MET A 286 -4.34 26.48 -14.79
CA MET A 286 -3.58 25.54 -13.98
C MET A 286 -3.14 26.20 -12.65
N ILE A 287 -2.96 25.39 -11.60
CA ILE A 287 -2.43 25.81 -10.31
C ILE A 287 -0.98 25.37 -10.20
N LYS A 288 -0.10 26.31 -9.86
CA LYS A 288 1.30 26.05 -9.55
C LYS A 288 1.48 26.05 -8.03
N LEU A 289 1.97 24.94 -7.48
CA LEU A 289 2.33 24.80 -6.08
C LEU A 289 3.86 24.78 -5.96
N THR A 290 4.41 25.55 -5.02
CA THR A 290 5.85 25.64 -4.76
C THR A 290 6.13 25.37 -3.29
N THR A 291 7.08 24.48 -3.00
CA THR A 291 7.50 24.15 -1.63
C THR A 291 8.56 25.11 -1.10
N SER A 292 8.80 25.10 0.21
CA SER A 292 9.93 25.80 0.85
C SER A 292 11.30 25.34 0.35
N GLU A 293 11.39 24.12 -0.20
CA GLU A 293 12.59 23.57 -0.86
C GLU A 293 12.69 23.98 -2.34
N ASN A 294 11.86 24.93 -2.81
CA ASN A 294 11.75 25.36 -4.20
C ASN A 294 11.40 24.24 -5.20
N LYS A 295 10.71 23.18 -4.73
CA LYS A 295 10.14 22.17 -5.62
C LYS A 295 8.81 22.67 -6.16
N GLU A 296 8.58 22.49 -7.44
CA GLU A 296 7.39 23.02 -8.12
C GLU A 296 6.59 21.92 -8.80
N ILE A 297 5.27 22.02 -8.74
CA ILE A 297 4.35 21.16 -9.47
C ILE A 297 3.20 21.99 -10.05
N ILE A 298 2.80 21.68 -11.29
CA ILE A 298 1.73 22.40 -11.98
C ILE A 298 0.63 21.40 -12.33
N VAL A 299 -0.58 21.64 -11.80
CA VAL A 299 -1.71 20.70 -11.86
C VAL A 299 -3.03 21.41 -12.14
N THR A 300 -4.06 20.67 -12.53
CA THR A 300 -5.41 21.20 -12.65
C THR A 300 -6.01 21.52 -11.27
N PRO A 301 -6.96 22.47 -11.14
CA PRO A 301 -7.54 22.86 -9.86
C PRO A 301 -8.15 21.71 -9.03
N GLU A 302 -8.70 20.70 -9.71
CA GLU A 302 -9.34 19.53 -9.09
C GLU A 302 -8.35 18.42 -8.72
N HIS A 303 -7.08 18.52 -9.16
CA HIS A 303 -6.06 17.50 -8.91
C HIS A 303 -5.83 17.36 -7.42
N ARG A 304 -5.83 16.14 -6.91
CA ARG A 304 -5.65 15.89 -5.47
C ARG A 304 -4.19 15.73 -5.12
N ILE A 305 -3.70 16.55 -4.19
CA ILE A 305 -2.34 16.48 -3.66
C ILE A 305 -2.40 15.81 -2.28
N ALA A 306 -1.43 14.94 -2.04
CA ALA A 306 -1.23 14.29 -0.76
C ALA A 306 -0.57 15.26 0.25
N LEU A 307 -1.17 15.40 1.43
CA LEU A 307 -0.73 16.24 2.54
C LEU A 307 -0.48 15.39 3.78
N TRP A 308 0.52 15.75 4.58
CA TRP A 308 0.73 15.24 5.93
C TRP A 308 -0.14 16.02 6.92
N ILE A 309 -1.14 15.37 7.49
CA ILE A 309 -2.01 15.93 8.54
C ILE A 309 -2.02 14.97 9.72
N GLU A 310 -1.50 15.42 10.87
CA GLU A 310 -1.42 14.63 12.11
C GLU A 310 -0.77 13.24 11.91
N GLY A 311 0.25 13.16 11.06
CA GLY A 311 0.96 11.91 10.75
C GLY A 311 0.22 10.95 9.82
N LYS A 312 -0.88 11.38 9.19
CA LYS A 312 -1.62 10.62 8.17
C LYS A 312 -1.58 11.35 6.83
N ILE A 313 -1.64 10.57 5.76
CA ILE A 313 -1.77 11.12 4.40
C ILE A 313 -3.24 11.42 4.14
N VAL A 314 -3.52 12.67 3.77
CA VAL A 314 -4.86 13.15 3.38
C VAL A 314 -4.76 13.79 2.01
N TYR A 315 -5.78 13.58 1.17
CA TYR A 315 -5.83 14.16 -0.16
C TYR A 315 -6.74 15.38 -0.20
N LYS A 316 -6.21 16.49 -0.69
CA LYS A 316 -6.93 17.76 -0.86
C LYS A 316 -6.79 18.24 -2.31
N GLN A 317 -7.84 18.86 -2.88
CA GLN A 317 -7.74 19.40 -4.24
C GLN A 317 -6.78 20.58 -4.27
N ALA A 318 -6.04 20.74 -5.36
CA ALA A 318 -5.02 21.77 -5.51
C ALA A 318 -5.56 23.18 -5.26
N LYS A 319 -6.82 23.45 -5.64
CA LYS A 319 -7.50 24.74 -5.41
C LYS A 319 -7.81 25.04 -3.95
N ASP A 320 -7.86 24.01 -3.11
CA ASP A 320 -8.22 24.14 -1.69
C ASP A 320 -6.96 24.18 -0.81
N ILE A 321 -5.76 23.98 -1.34
CA ILE A 321 -4.51 23.95 -0.57
C ILE A 321 -4.13 25.36 -0.09
N GLU A 322 -3.79 25.47 1.18
CA GLU A 322 -3.40 26.72 1.84
C GLU A 322 -1.87 26.79 2.03
N VAL A 323 -1.34 28.00 2.23
CA VAL A 323 0.08 28.21 2.51
C VAL A 323 0.44 27.56 3.85
N GLU A 324 1.64 26.97 3.93
CA GLU A 324 2.17 26.24 5.11
C GLU A 324 1.60 24.82 5.34
N GLU A 325 0.69 24.31 4.50
CA GLU A 325 0.31 22.90 4.54
C GLU A 325 1.48 21.98 4.10
N GLU A 326 1.79 20.97 4.91
CA GLU A 326 2.90 20.05 4.64
C GLU A 326 2.51 19.05 3.54
N ILE A 327 3.11 19.16 2.36
CA ILE A 327 2.89 18.21 1.27
C ILE A 327 3.70 16.92 1.47
N VAL A 328 3.18 15.81 0.96
CA VAL A 328 3.91 14.54 0.93
C VAL A 328 4.95 14.61 -0.18
N ALA A 329 6.23 14.80 0.18
CA ALA A 329 7.35 14.83 -0.76
C ALA A 329 8.45 13.86 -0.34
N GLN A 330 9.13 13.26 -1.33
CA GLN A 330 10.31 12.44 -1.08
C GLN A 330 11.51 13.33 -0.75
N LYS A 331 12.15 13.07 0.38
CA LYS A 331 13.46 13.66 0.72
C LYS A 331 14.54 13.01 -0.14
N GLU A 332 15.41 13.80 -0.75
CA GLU A 332 16.54 13.27 -1.52
C GLU A 332 17.65 12.72 -0.62
N ILE A 333 17.77 13.32 0.56
CA ILE A 333 18.74 12.96 1.59
C ILE A 333 18.01 12.12 2.64
N ILE A 334 18.55 10.93 2.93
CA ILE A 334 18.08 10.02 3.95
C ILE A 334 18.45 10.55 5.33
N ILE A 335 19.74 10.85 5.51
CA ILE A 335 20.28 11.53 6.68
C ILE A 335 21.45 12.42 6.28
N ASP A 336 21.62 13.51 7.00
CA ASP A 336 22.75 14.42 6.85
C ASP A 336 23.58 14.53 8.14
N GLU A 337 24.47 15.51 8.17
CA GLU A 337 25.30 15.79 9.32
C GLU A 337 24.49 16.21 10.56
N GLN A 338 23.42 16.99 10.38
CA GLN A 338 22.61 17.46 11.48
C GLN A 338 21.92 16.27 12.16
N ASP A 339 21.48 15.28 11.40
CA ASP A 339 20.94 14.03 11.94
C ASP A 339 21.95 13.28 12.81
N ILE A 340 23.23 13.26 12.42
CA ILE A 340 24.30 12.69 13.26
C ILE A 340 24.48 13.50 14.54
N ILE A 341 24.51 14.83 14.44
CA ILE A 341 24.64 15.73 15.59
C ILE A 341 23.49 15.50 16.58
N ASN A 342 22.27 15.33 16.07
CA ASN A 342 21.06 15.09 16.86
C ASN A 342 21.11 13.78 17.69
N THR A 343 22.00 12.84 17.35
CA THR A 343 22.20 11.63 18.17
C THR A 343 22.93 11.90 19.48
N TYR A 344 23.61 13.03 19.62
CA TYR A 344 24.35 13.41 20.82
C TYR A 344 23.47 14.17 21.83
N ASP A 345 23.95 14.31 23.06
CA ASP A 345 23.27 15.12 24.07
C ASP A 345 23.22 16.61 23.68
N GLN A 346 22.30 17.36 24.28
CA GLN A 346 22.05 18.76 23.98
C GLN A 346 23.32 19.63 24.12
N ARG A 347 24.18 19.33 25.10
CA ARG A 347 25.44 20.06 25.30
C ARG A 347 26.38 19.92 24.11
N GLN A 348 26.49 18.72 23.54
CA GLN A 348 27.29 18.49 22.33
C GLN A 348 26.66 19.12 21.09
N GLN A 349 25.33 19.14 20.98
CA GLN A 349 24.64 19.83 19.88
C GLN A 349 24.89 21.34 19.91
N GLU A 350 24.76 21.98 21.07
CA GLU A 350 25.07 23.41 21.27
C GLU A 350 26.53 23.72 20.99
N LEU A 351 27.44 22.80 21.32
CA LEU A 351 28.87 22.93 21.03
C LEU A 351 29.14 22.92 19.52
N SER A 352 28.49 22.02 18.76
CA SER A 352 28.56 21.98 17.30
C SER A 352 28.03 23.26 16.67
N LYS A 353 26.88 23.77 17.16
CA LYS A 353 26.32 25.05 16.69
C LYS A 353 27.30 26.21 16.90
N SER A 354 27.84 26.33 18.12
CA SER A 354 28.82 27.38 18.45
C SER A 354 30.10 27.27 17.62
N TYR A 355 30.49 26.06 17.22
CA TYR A 355 31.65 25.82 16.35
C TYR A 355 31.39 26.29 14.92
N TYR A 356 30.21 26.05 14.35
CA TYR A 356 29.86 26.58 13.03
C TYR A 356 29.75 28.10 13.01
N GLU A 357 29.13 28.70 14.03
CA GLU A 357 29.11 30.16 14.21
C GLU A 357 30.54 30.71 14.33
N TYR A 358 31.44 29.99 15.00
CA TYR A 358 32.86 30.33 15.05
C TYR A 358 33.53 30.30 13.68
N LEU A 359 33.29 29.26 12.86
CA LEU A 359 33.87 29.14 11.52
C LEU A 359 33.38 30.26 10.59
N GLU A 360 32.09 30.57 10.59
CA GLU A 360 31.51 31.69 9.84
C GLU A 360 32.12 33.02 10.27
N LEU A 361 32.12 33.28 11.58
CA LEU A 361 32.67 34.54 12.12
C LEU A 361 34.17 34.67 11.85
N LYS A 362 34.91 33.56 11.88
CA LYS A 362 36.33 33.50 11.55
C LYS A 362 36.60 33.78 10.07
N LYS A 363 35.76 33.25 9.18
CA LYS A 363 35.79 33.49 7.73
C LYS A 363 35.53 34.95 7.40
N ASP A 364 34.52 35.55 8.04
CA ASP A 364 34.18 36.97 7.87
C ASP A 364 35.23 37.90 8.50
N ASN A 365 35.97 37.41 9.50
CA ASN A 365 36.97 38.20 10.23
C ASN A 365 38.33 37.46 10.34
N PRO A 366 39.10 37.36 9.23
CA PRO A 366 40.33 36.56 9.19
C PRO A 366 41.43 36.99 10.17
N TYR A 367 41.47 38.27 10.56
CA TYR A 367 42.49 38.81 11.47
C TYR A 367 42.10 38.79 12.95
N TRP A 368 40.85 38.43 13.29
CA TRP A 368 40.45 38.37 14.69
C TRP A 368 41.05 37.14 15.37
N GLY A 369 41.72 37.32 16.51
CA GLY A 369 42.20 36.22 17.34
C GLY A 369 41.09 35.57 18.19
N TYR A 370 41.35 34.36 18.69
CA TYR A 370 40.36 33.54 19.40
C TYR A 370 39.64 34.25 20.56
N LYS A 371 40.34 35.09 21.37
CA LYS A 371 39.71 35.83 22.48
C LYS A 371 38.59 36.76 22.00
N LYS A 372 38.81 37.46 20.88
CA LYS A 372 37.84 38.40 20.31
C LYS A 372 36.64 37.65 19.74
N LEU A 373 36.88 36.52 19.09
CA LEU A 373 35.84 35.62 18.58
C LEU A 373 34.99 35.05 19.72
N ALA A 374 35.61 34.53 20.80
CA ALA A 374 34.88 34.02 21.96
C ALA A 374 33.99 35.09 22.62
N LYS A 375 34.50 36.31 22.78
CA LYS A 375 33.70 37.42 23.35
C LYS A 375 32.48 37.73 22.48
N LYS A 376 32.63 37.68 21.16
CA LYS A 376 31.52 37.93 20.21
C LYS A 376 30.49 36.81 20.20
N LEU A 377 30.94 35.56 20.33
CA LEU A 377 30.09 34.36 20.36
C LEU A 377 29.47 34.07 21.73
N GLY A 378 29.89 34.76 22.79
CA GLY A 378 29.42 34.49 24.16
C GLY A 378 29.90 33.14 24.72
N VAL A 379 30.99 32.58 24.19
CA VAL A 379 31.56 31.30 24.65
C VAL A 379 32.90 31.49 25.37
N SER A 380 33.34 30.48 26.13
CA SER A 380 34.59 30.59 26.88
C SER A 380 35.83 30.69 25.99
N TYR A 381 36.83 31.44 26.43
CA TYR A 381 38.11 31.57 25.71
C TYR A 381 38.79 30.23 25.47
N GLY A 382 38.71 29.31 26.44
CA GLY A 382 39.29 27.97 26.29
C GLY A 382 38.69 27.20 25.11
N ARG A 383 37.38 27.32 24.86
CA ARG A 383 36.71 26.62 23.73
C ARG A 383 37.21 27.12 22.39
N THR A 384 37.13 28.43 22.15
CA THR A 384 37.63 29.03 20.89
C THR A 384 39.13 28.89 20.73
N ARG A 385 39.90 28.90 21.83
CA ARG A 385 41.33 28.62 21.80
C ARG A 385 41.61 27.20 21.29
N CYS A 386 40.90 26.19 21.78
CA CYS A 386 41.05 24.82 21.29
C CYS A 386 40.70 24.71 19.80
N TRP A 387 39.64 25.38 19.34
CA TRP A 387 39.26 25.41 17.93
C TRP A 387 40.30 26.15 17.05
N TRP A 388 40.96 27.15 17.62
CA TRP A 388 41.97 27.95 16.93
C TRP A 388 43.34 27.27 16.87
N ASP A 389 43.89 26.89 18.03
CA ASP A 389 45.26 26.39 18.16
C ASP A 389 45.38 24.94 17.67
N ASN A 390 44.38 24.11 17.96
CA ASN A 390 44.42 22.66 17.69
C ASN A 390 43.56 22.23 16.50
N ASN A 391 42.86 23.18 15.86
CA ASN A 391 41.89 22.94 14.77
C ASN A 391 40.93 21.76 15.04
N THR A 392 40.53 21.58 16.32
CA THR A 392 39.78 20.38 16.73
C THR A 392 38.29 20.68 16.74
N ALA A 393 37.57 20.13 15.77
CA ALA A 393 36.11 20.22 15.74
C ALA A 393 35.46 19.50 16.94
N PRO A 394 34.22 19.84 17.35
CA PRO A 394 33.46 19.06 18.33
C PRO A 394 33.29 17.59 17.92
N VAL A 395 33.17 16.69 18.90
CA VAL A 395 33.06 15.23 18.63
C VAL A 395 31.94 14.87 17.64
N PRO A 396 30.74 15.47 17.70
CA PRO A 396 29.70 15.19 16.70
C PRO A 396 30.12 15.59 15.28
N VAL A 397 30.80 16.73 15.13
CA VAL A 397 31.32 17.22 13.85
C VAL A 397 32.42 16.30 13.32
N GLN A 398 33.35 15.88 14.18
CA GLN A 398 34.38 14.89 13.80
C GLN A 398 33.75 13.57 13.32
N THR A 399 32.66 13.12 13.94
CA THR A 399 31.94 11.92 13.48
C THR A 399 31.31 12.14 12.11
N ALA A 400 30.68 13.29 11.89
CA ALA A 400 30.13 13.61 10.58
C ALA A 400 31.22 13.69 9.50
N GLU A 401 32.36 14.31 9.79
CA GLU A 401 33.52 14.35 8.89
C GLU A 401 34.05 12.95 8.57
N TRP A 402 34.16 12.07 9.57
CA TRP A 402 34.59 10.68 9.39
C TRP A 402 33.64 9.86 8.51
N LEU A 403 32.34 10.16 8.57
CA LEU A 403 31.31 9.54 7.72
C LEU A 403 31.32 10.14 6.30
N LYS A 404 31.48 11.46 6.17
CA LYS A 404 31.66 12.15 4.88
C LYS A 404 32.86 11.59 4.12
N SER A 405 33.98 11.36 4.80
CA SER A 405 35.19 10.81 4.18
C SER A 405 35.02 9.38 3.64
N ARG A 406 33.92 8.70 3.98
CA ARG A 406 33.53 7.36 3.54
C ARG A 406 32.34 7.36 2.58
N GLY A 407 31.90 8.54 2.14
CA GLY A 407 30.73 8.69 1.28
C GLY A 407 29.42 8.31 1.97
N LEU A 408 29.35 8.37 3.30
CA LEU A 408 28.14 8.04 4.07
C LEU A 408 27.32 9.27 4.48
N LEU A 409 27.79 10.48 4.19
CA LEU A 409 27.05 11.72 4.40
C LEU A 409 27.31 12.75 3.28
N PRO A 410 26.28 13.51 2.83
CA PRO A 410 24.86 13.22 3.05
C PRO A 410 24.50 11.85 2.44
N LEU A 411 23.78 11.01 3.18
CA LEU A 411 23.40 9.69 2.69
C LEU A 411 22.20 9.84 1.77
N LYS A 412 22.34 9.41 0.51
CA LYS A 412 21.31 9.52 -0.53
C LYS A 412 20.85 8.13 -0.99
N LEU A 413 19.68 8.07 -1.64
CA LEU A 413 19.01 6.82 -2.09
C LEU A 413 19.78 6.03 -3.15
N ASP A 414 20.71 6.66 -3.85
CA ASP A 414 21.58 6.05 -4.87
C ASP A 414 22.85 5.43 -4.29
N ASN A 415 23.07 5.53 -2.97
CA ASN A 415 24.27 5.00 -2.34
C ASN A 415 24.30 3.46 -2.38
N PRO A 416 25.35 2.85 -2.95
CA PRO A 416 25.42 1.39 -3.16
C PRO A 416 25.51 0.59 -1.86
N LYS A 417 25.81 1.24 -0.72
CA LYS A 417 25.91 0.59 0.61
C LYS A 417 24.54 0.43 1.29
N LEU A 418 23.46 1.03 0.74
CA LEU A 418 22.12 0.99 1.35
C LEU A 418 21.54 -0.42 1.56
N PRO A 419 21.70 -1.40 0.66
CA PRO A 419 21.24 -2.76 0.92
C PRO A 419 21.86 -3.35 2.20
N LEU A 420 23.18 -3.20 2.40
CA LEU A 420 23.86 -3.67 3.61
C LEU A 420 23.45 -2.89 4.85
N ILE A 421 23.28 -1.57 4.73
CA ILE A 421 22.77 -0.74 5.83
C ILE A 421 21.37 -1.18 6.24
N ALA A 422 20.46 -1.42 5.29
CA ALA A 422 19.11 -1.91 5.54
C ALA A 422 19.14 -3.29 6.22
N LYS A 423 20.02 -4.18 5.74
CA LYS A 423 20.28 -5.50 6.31
C LYS A 423 20.67 -5.42 7.79
N VAL A 424 21.62 -4.54 8.14
CA VAL A 424 22.08 -4.35 9.52
C VAL A 424 20.98 -3.76 10.40
N ILE A 425 20.26 -2.74 9.92
CA ILE A 425 19.16 -2.13 10.70
C ILE A 425 18.07 -3.16 10.98
N GLY A 426 17.68 -4.00 10.00
CA GLY A 426 16.71 -5.07 10.19
C GLY A 426 17.10 -6.03 11.32
N ALA A 427 18.38 -6.39 11.41
CA ALA A 427 18.89 -7.23 12.49
C ALA A 427 18.79 -6.55 13.87
N THR A 428 18.89 -5.21 13.94
CA THR A 428 18.74 -4.47 15.21
C THR A 428 17.32 -4.51 15.78
N LEU A 429 16.30 -4.88 14.98
CA LEU A 429 14.92 -5.07 15.45
C LEU A 429 14.67 -6.47 16.02
N GLY A 430 15.47 -7.47 15.63
CA GLY A 430 15.37 -8.88 16.04
C GLY A 430 16.28 -9.22 17.23
N ASP A 431 17.36 -9.96 17.01
CA ASP A 431 18.33 -10.35 18.06
C ASP A 431 19.51 -9.39 18.23
N GLY A 432 19.66 -8.39 17.36
CA GLY A 432 20.73 -7.38 17.43
C GLY A 432 20.34 -6.11 18.17
N GLY A 433 21.13 -5.05 18.09
CA GLY A 433 20.75 -3.75 18.67
C GLY A 433 21.94 -2.88 19.04
N ILE A 434 21.65 -1.78 19.72
CA ILE A 434 22.65 -0.88 20.31
C ILE A 434 22.44 -0.90 21.83
N PHE A 435 23.52 -1.07 22.60
CA PHE A 435 23.43 -1.05 24.05
C PHE A 435 22.93 0.30 24.59
N GLU A 436 22.29 0.29 25.76
CA GLU A 436 21.74 1.49 26.42
C GLU A 436 22.80 2.58 26.63
N ASN A 437 24.03 2.20 26.95
CA ASN A 437 25.18 3.09 27.13
C ASN A 437 25.89 3.48 25.81
N ILE A 438 25.35 3.06 24.66
CA ILE A 438 25.88 3.34 23.30
C ILE A 438 27.26 2.70 23.09
N ASN A 439 27.70 1.76 23.94
CA ASN A 439 29.09 1.27 23.88
C ASN A 439 29.35 0.29 22.73
N ALA A 440 28.33 -0.39 22.21
CA ALA A 440 28.46 -1.19 21.01
C ALA A 440 27.12 -1.34 20.26
N ILE A 441 27.23 -1.51 18.94
CA ILE A 441 26.22 -2.18 18.12
C ILE A 441 26.54 -3.68 18.12
N PHE A 442 25.52 -4.54 18.20
CA PHE A 442 25.72 -5.97 18.36
C PHE A 442 24.68 -6.80 17.59
N LEU A 443 25.04 -8.07 17.37
CA LEU A 443 24.13 -9.16 16.99
C LEU A 443 24.43 -10.37 17.87
N SER A 444 23.40 -10.96 18.47
CA SER A 444 23.50 -12.25 19.15
C SER A 444 22.84 -13.34 18.31
N SER A 445 23.46 -14.52 18.25
CA SER A 445 22.90 -15.67 17.54
C SER A 445 23.45 -16.96 18.12
N SER A 446 22.68 -18.05 18.01
CA SER A 446 23.16 -19.41 18.26
C SER A 446 24.00 -19.96 17.10
N GLU A 447 24.39 -19.14 16.13
CA GLU A 447 25.23 -19.51 15.00
C GLU A 447 26.42 -18.54 14.88
N LYS A 448 27.64 -19.07 15.02
CA LYS A 448 28.86 -18.25 14.88
C LYS A 448 28.95 -17.56 13.51
N ASN A 449 28.61 -18.29 12.44
CA ASN A 449 28.66 -17.77 11.07
C ASN A 449 27.75 -16.55 10.87
N ALA A 450 26.61 -16.49 11.57
CA ALA A 450 25.69 -15.35 11.49
C ALA A 450 26.30 -14.08 12.07
N VAL A 451 26.95 -14.17 13.23
CA VAL A 451 27.59 -13.01 13.87
C VAL A 451 28.87 -12.59 13.14
N GLU A 452 29.58 -13.52 12.51
CA GLU A 452 30.71 -13.23 11.61
C GLU A 452 30.24 -12.53 10.32
N GLU A 453 29.13 -12.97 9.72
CA GLU A 453 28.53 -12.32 8.56
C GLU A 453 28.11 -10.88 8.88
N PHE A 454 27.45 -10.66 10.02
CA PHE A 454 27.09 -9.32 10.49
C PHE A 454 28.31 -8.42 10.68
N GLY A 455 29.42 -8.97 11.20
CA GLY A 455 30.68 -8.26 11.32
C GLY A 455 31.27 -7.83 9.96
N ARG A 456 31.30 -8.76 8.99
CA ARG A 456 31.76 -8.47 7.62
C ARG A 456 30.92 -7.40 6.93
N ASP A 457 29.60 -7.40 7.16
CA ASP A 457 28.71 -6.38 6.60
C ASP A 457 29.02 -4.99 7.19
N ILE A 458 29.28 -4.88 8.50
CA ILE A 458 29.75 -3.63 9.12
C ILE A 458 31.10 -3.21 8.52
N GLU A 459 32.04 -4.13 8.38
CA GLU A 459 33.35 -3.83 7.80
C GLU A 459 33.23 -3.28 6.36
N ALA A 460 32.37 -3.90 5.54
CA ALA A 460 32.11 -3.47 4.16
C ALA A 460 31.39 -2.11 4.07
N ILE A 461 30.46 -1.79 4.97
CA ILE A 461 29.78 -0.49 4.97
C ILE A 461 30.78 0.65 5.25
N PHE A 462 31.73 0.43 6.15
CA PHE A 462 32.61 1.49 6.66
C PHE A 462 34.05 1.41 6.16
N ASP A 463 34.33 0.48 5.24
CA ASP A 463 35.67 0.20 4.71
C ASP A 463 36.69 -0.02 5.86
N LEU A 464 36.29 -0.81 6.86
CA LEU A 464 37.10 -1.11 8.04
C LEU A 464 38.00 -2.31 7.80
N LYS A 465 39.09 -2.38 8.57
CA LYS A 465 39.89 -3.60 8.64
C LYS A 465 39.12 -4.70 9.39
N GLU A 466 39.44 -5.95 9.09
CA GLU A 466 38.86 -7.10 9.78
C GLU A 466 38.99 -6.95 11.31
N MET A 467 37.87 -7.15 11.99
CA MET A 467 37.73 -7.06 13.45
C MET A 467 38.10 -5.70 14.06
N GLN A 468 38.15 -4.63 13.27
CA GLN A 468 38.46 -3.29 13.76
C GLN A 468 37.41 -2.79 14.75
N ASN A 469 37.85 -2.50 15.98
CA ASN A 469 37.00 -2.09 17.11
C ASN A 469 35.90 -3.11 17.45
N SER A 470 36.04 -4.37 17.04
CA SER A 470 35.04 -5.41 17.30
C SER A 470 35.59 -6.65 17.99
N ARG A 471 34.67 -7.45 18.51
CA ARG A 471 34.94 -8.73 19.16
C ARG A 471 33.73 -9.65 19.03
N ILE A 472 33.98 -10.96 19.06
CA ILE A 472 32.94 -11.98 19.21
C ILE A 472 33.10 -12.58 20.60
N ILE A 473 32.03 -12.55 21.38
CA ILE A 473 31.98 -13.14 22.72
C ILE A 473 31.12 -14.39 22.64
N GLU A 474 31.64 -15.50 23.16
CA GLU A 474 30.88 -16.73 23.34
C GLU A 474 30.30 -16.76 24.76
N GLY A 475 29.01 -17.07 24.86
CA GLY A 475 28.29 -17.14 26.13
C GLY A 475 26.78 -17.03 25.92
N GLY A 476 26.01 -17.21 26.99
CA GLY A 476 24.57 -17.00 26.92
C GLY A 476 23.86 -17.44 28.19
N GLU A 477 22.91 -16.64 28.63
CA GLU A 477 22.17 -16.85 29.89
C GLU A 477 21.10 -17.93 29.75
N PHE A 478 20.52 -18.07 28.55
CA PHE A 478 19.38 -18.97 28.27
C PHE A 478 19.73 -20.06 27.23
N GLY A 479 21.02 -20.30 26.99
CA GLY A 479 21.53 -21.25 26.00
C GLY A 479 22.89 -20.81 25.45
N HIS A 480 23.52 -21.67 24.66
CA HIS A 480 24.78 -21.35 23.99
C HIS A 480 24.56 -20.34 22.85
N SER A 481 25.33 -19.26 22.83
CA SER A 481 25.26 -18.23 21.79
C SER A 481 26.60 -17.54 21.57
N TRP A 482 26.70 -16.85 20.43
CA TRP A 482 27.76 -15.90 20.13
C TRP A 482 27.18 -14.50 20.01
N CYS A 483 27.98 -13.51 20.39
CA CYS A 483 27.62 -12.09 20.35
C CYS A 483 28.75 -11.30 19.68
N TYR A 484 28.54 -10.85 18.44
CA TYR A 484 29.42 -9.86 17.81
C TYR A 484 29.11 -8.48 18.37
N GLN A 485 30.15 -7.70 18.69
CA GLN A 485 30.04 -6.33 19.16
C GLN A 485 31.03 -5.44 18.41
N ASN A 486 30.59 -4.31 17.87
CA ASN A 486 31.46 -3.24 17.36
C ASN A 486 31.34 -1.98 18.23
N THR A 487 32.48 -1.50 18.73
CA THR A 487 32.60 -0.40 19.70
C THR A 487 32.94 0.95 19.06
N ASN A 488 33.07 1.02 17.73
CA ASN A 488 33.36 2.26 17.02
C ASN A 488 32.17 3.23 17.14
N ARG A 489 32.38 4.36 17.82
CA ARG A 489 31.31 5.35 18.07
C ARG A 489 30.75 5.93 16.77
N HIS A 490 31.57 6.09 15.72
CA HIS A 490 31.09 6.62 14.44
C HIS A 490 30.09 5.67 13.77
N VAL A 491 30.38 4.36 13.79
CA VAL A 491 29.47 3.31 13.30
C VAL A 491 28.15 3.34 14.06
N ILE A 492 28.24 3.38 15.40
CA ILE A 492 27.05 3.36 16.27
C ILE A 492 26.19 4.60 16.05
N ARG A 493 26.79 5.79 15.89
CA ARG A 493 26.04 7.03 15.64
C ARG A 493 25.33 7.04 14.30
N LEU A 494 25.93 6.50 13.24
CA LEU A 494 25.24 6.36 11.95
C LEU A 494 23.98 5.52 12.10
N PHE A 495 24.09 4.33 12.71
CA PHE A 495 22.92 3.44 12.87
C PHE A 495 21.88 4.01 13.82
N LEU A 496 22.28 4.75 14.87
CA LEU A 496 21.32 5.49 15.71
C LEU A 496 20.53 6.52 14.90
N ALA A 497 21.20 7.32 14.06
CA ALA A 497 20.53 8.30 13.21
C ALA A 497 19.59 7.65 12.19
N LEU A 498 19.93 6.45 11.71
CA LEU A 498 19.10 5.66 10.81
C LEU A 498 17.96 4.89 11.49
N GLY A 499 17.80 5.01 12.81
CA GLY A 499 16.69 4.44 13.57
C GLY A 499 16.94 3.05 14.17
N ALA A 500 18.20 2.62 14.31
CA ALA A 500 18.52 1.39 15.04
C ALA A 500 18.13 1.48 16.52
N MET A 501 17.61 0.39 17.07
CA MET A 501 17.10 0.37 18.44
C MET A 501 18.21 0.42 19.49
N ARG A 502 18.12 1.41 20.39
CA ARG A 502 18.98 1.55 21.56
C ARG A 502 18.26 1.04 22.81
N GLY A 503 18.81 0.01 23.44
CA GLY A 503 18.34 -0.45 24.75
C GLY A 503 17.24 -1.50 24.70
N ASN A 504 16.33 -1.44 25.69
CA ASN A 504 15.31 -2.48 25.87
C ASN A 504 14.12 -2.32 24.91
N LYS A 505 14.13 -3.11 23.82
CA LYS A 505 13.14 -3.12 22.74
C LYS A 505 11.70 -3.32 23.19
N THR A 506 11.45 -4.04 24.29
CA THR A 506 10.08 -4.27 24.80
C THR A 506 9.37 -2.97 25.23
N LYS A 507 10.14 -1.89 25.42
CA LYS A 507 9.67 -0.55 25.80
C LYS A 507 9.81 0.48 24.67
N LEU A 508 10.28 0.09 23.49
CA LEU A 508 10.51 0.99 22.36
C LEU A 508 9.48 0.76 21.24
N ASN A 509 9.18 1.82 20.50
CA ASN A 509 8.40 1.74 19.27
C ASN A 509 9.20 1.04 18.18
N TYR A 510 8.57 0.08 17.51
CA TYR A 510 9.07 -0.49 16.27
C TYR A 510 8.68 0.45 15.13
N SER A 511 9.64 0.77 14.27
CA SER A 511 9.44 1.62 13.11
C SER A 511 10.30 1.12 11.97
N VAL A 512 9.74 1.10 10.76
CA VAL A 512 10.50 0.88 9.53
C VAL A 512 10.86 2.24 8.96
N PRO A 513 12.16 2.58 8.81
CA PRO A 513 12.56 3.82 8.16
C PRO A 513 11.91 3.98 6.79
N SER A 514 11.41 5.18 6.47
CA SER A 514 10.65 5.43 5.24
C SER A 514 11.43 5.07 3.97
N TRP A 515 12.75 5.31 3.97
CA TRP A 515 13.60 5.04 2.83
C TRP A 515 13.75 3.55 2.47
N ILE A 516 13.50 2.65 3.42
CA ILE A 516 13.54 1.20 3.16
C ILE A 516 12.39 0.78 2.23
N ARG A 517 11.23 1.43 2.35
CA ARG A 517 10.05 1.12 1.51
C ARG A 517 10.19 1.57 0.06
N LEU A 518 11.15 2.46 -0.23
CA LEU A 518 11.34 3.06 -1.54
C LEU A 518 12.05 2.14 -2.54
N ASN A 519 12.69 1.07 -2.08
CA ASN A 519 13.38 0.12 -2.94
C ASN A 519 13.13 -1.31 -2.45
N PRO A 520 12.57 -2.20 -3.29
CA PRO A 520 12.32 -3.59 -2.92
C PRO A 520 13.56 -4.33 -2.41
N ILE A 521 14.75 -3.99 -2.89
CA ILE A 521 16.00 -4.61 -2.43
C ILE A 521 16.28 -4.23 -0.97
N PHE A 522 16.07 -2.97 -0.58
CA PHE A 522 16.29 -2.53 0.79
C PHE A 522 15.26 -3.17 1.73
N GLU A 523 14.01 -3.24 1.27
CA GLU A 523 12.92 -3.91 1.98
C GLU A 523 13.22 -5.40 2.22
N ASP A 524 13.73 -6.11 1.20
CA ASP A 524 14.12 -7.52 1.29
C ASP A 524 15.25 -7.77 2.28
N GLU A 525 16.28 -6.91 2.27
CA GLU A 525 17.41 -7.03 3.20
C GLU A 525 16.98 -6.74 4.64
N PHE A 526 16.19 -5.69 4.85
CA PHE A 526 15.70 -5.30 6.17
C PHE A 526 14.79 -6.37 6.78
N TYR A 527 13.72 -6.77 6.08
CA TYR A 527 12.82 -7.79 6.61
C TYR A 527 13.49 -9.16 6.63
N GLY A 528 14.38 -9.47 5.69
CA GLY A 528 15.12 -10.73 5.69
C GLY A 528 15.98 -10.92 6.94
N SER A 529 16.65 -9.86 7.41
CA SER A 529 17.40 -9.88 8.67
C SER A 529 16.51 -9.95 9.89
N PHE A 530 15.40 -9.20 9.89
CA PHE A 530 14.44 -9.26 10.98
C PHE A 530 13.81 -10.67 11.12
N LEU A 531 13.39 -11.27 10.01
CA LEU A 531 12.88 -12.63 9.96
C LEU A 531 13.94 -13.65 10.36
N GLY A 532 15.22 -13.42 10.01
CA GLY A 532 16.35 -14.19 10.51
C GLY A 532 16.34 -14.40 12.02
N GLY A 533 16.10 -13.33 12.78
CA GLY A 533 15.98 -13.40 14.24
C GLY A 533 14.63 -13.94 14.73
N GLU A 534 13.52 -13.56 14.10
CA GLU A 534 12.18 -13.71 14.70
C GLU A 534 11.27 -14.78 14.08
N ILE A 535 11.59 -15.34 12.91
CA ILE A 535 10.74 -16.37 12.26
C ILE A 535 10.80 -17.68 13.07
N GLY A 536 9.63 -18.19 13.41
CA GLY A 536 9.46 -19.54 13.96
C GLY A 536 9.56 -20.58 12.85
N THR A 537 10.42 -21.58 13.05
CA THR A 537 10.61 -22.65 12.06
C THR A 537 9.74 -23.87 12.36
N PRO A 538 8.80 -24.23 11.48
CA PRO A 538 7.89 -25.33 11.72
C PRO A 538 8.61 -26.66 11.69
N ILE A 539 8.09 -27.59 12.50
CA ILE A 539 8.31 -29.03 12.32
C ILE A 539 6.99 -29.70 11.94
N ILE A 540 7.09 -30.88 11.32
CA ILE A 540 5.93 -31.73 11.03
C ILE A 540 5.34 -32.21 12.35
N HIS A 541 4.04 -32.00 12.53
CA HIS A 541 3.34 -32.49 13.70
C HIS A 541 3.38 -34.03 13.75
N LYS A 542 3.32 -34.63 14.95
CA LYS A 542 3.35 -36.10 15.14
C LYS A 542 2.33 -36.86 14.28
N ASN A 543 1.19 -36.22 14.00
CA ASN A 543 0.12 -36.78 13.15
C ASN A 543 0.45 -36.77 11.63
N GLY A 544 1.58 -36.19 11.23
CA GLY A 544 2.08 -36.18 9.84
C GLY A 544 1.30 -35.31 8.84
N ASN A 545 0.25 -34.61 9.27
CA ASN A 545 -0.70 -33.99 8.33
C ASN A 545 -0.51 -32.47 8.14
N TYR A 546 0.15 -31.79 9.07
CA TYR A 546 0.31 -30.33 9.07
C TYR A 546 1.58 -29.88 9.82
N LEU A 547 1.97 -28.63 9.60
CA LEU A 547 3.10 -27.98 10.26
C LEU A 547 2.69 -27.33 11.60
N THR A 548 3.59 -27.40 12.58
CA THR A 548 3.39 -26.86 13.94
C THR A 548 3.36 -25.33 13.97
N SER A 549 4.52 -24.67 14.07
CA SER A 549 4.66 -23.21 14.21
C SER A 549 5.23 -22.58 12.94
N PHE A 550 4.50 -21.67 12.32
CA PHE A 550 5.03 -20.83 11.24
C PHE A 550 4.49 -19.42 11.42
N GLU A 551 5.25 -18.64 12.19
CA GLU A 551 4.81 -17.36 12.74
C GLU A 551 6.01 -16.47 13.01
N VAL A 552 5.78 -15.16 13.05
CA VAL A 552 6.76 -14.15 13.47
C VAL A 552 6.27 -13.56 14.77
N GLY A 553 7.07 -13.64 15.83
CA GLY A 553 6.69 -13.21 17.18
C GLY A 553 7.49 -12.00 17.64
N ILE A 554 6.85 -11.01 18.24
CA ILE A 554 7.52 -9.91 18.95
C ILE A 554 6.89 -9.68 20.31
N THR A 555 7.67 -9.16 21.26
CA THR A 555 7.20 -8.82 22.60
C THR A 555 7.11 -7.31 22.81
N GLY A 556 6.21 -6.89 23.69
CA GLY A 556 6.02 -5.48 24.01
C GLY A 556 5.15 -5.26 25.23
N SER A 557 5.33 -4.10 25.87
CA SER A 557 4.41 -3.68 26.93
C SER A 557 3.01 -3.39 26.38
N ASN A 558 1.98 -3.49 27.23
CA ASN A 558 0.59 -3.21 26.82
C ASN A 558 0.40 -1.78 26.25
N LYS A 559 1.22 -0.81 26.67
CA LYS A 559 1.20 0.57 26.15
C LYS A 559 1.60 0.67 24.67
N LEU A 560 2.32 -0.32 24.16
CA LEU A 560 2.83 -0.36 22.79
C LEU A 560 2.01 -1.26 21.88
N ARG A 561 0.82 -1.67 22.31
CA ARG A 561 -0.04 -2.60 21.59
C ARG A 561 -0.29 -2.17 20.15
N GLU A 562 -0.76 -0.94 19.95
CA GLU A 562 -1.05 -0.39 18.63
C GLU A 562 0.20 -0.37 17.74
N ASN A 563 1.35 0.03 18.29
CA ASN A 563 2.62 0.02 17.56
C ASN A 563 3.05 -1.40 17.13
N ARG A 564 2.85 -2.42 17.98
CA ARG A 564 3.20 -3.81 17.66
C ARG A 564 2.27 -4.40 16.60
N GLU A 565 0.97 -4.17 16.73
CA GLU A 565 -0.03 -4.61 15.75
C GLU A 565 0.21 -3.93 14.38
N TYR A 566 0.52 -2.63 14.40
CA TYR A 566 0.89 -1.87 13.20
C TYR A 566 2.16 -2.43 12.54
N PHE A 567 3.24 -2.65 13.30
CA PHE A 567 4.48 -3.20 12.74
C PHE A 567 4.32 -4.62 12.17
N LEU A 568 3.52 -5.49 12.81
CA LEU A 568 3.20 -6.81 12.25
C LEU A 568 2.32 -6.71 11.00
N THR A 569 1.47 -5.69 10.90
CA THR A 569 0.71 -5.39 9.68
C THR A 569 1.64 -5.00 8.53
N GLU A 570 2.69 -4.23 8.81
CA GLU A 570 3.70 -3.89 7.81
C GLU A 570 4.43 -5.14 7.27
N ILE A 571 4.79 -6.07 8.16
CA ILE A 571 5.39 -7.36 7.74
C ILE A 571 4.38 -8.17 6.91
N ARG A 572 3.10 -8.19 7.29
CA ARG A 572 2.05 -8.86 6.50
C ARG A 572 1.95 -8.26 5.10
N ASN A 573 2.01 -6.95 4.96
CA ASN A 573 1.96 -6.26 3.67
C ASN A 573 3.18 -6.60 2.80
N TYR A 574 4.37 -6.64 3.39
CA TYR A 574 5.59 -7.11 2.74
C TYR A 574 5.44 -8.56 2.24
N LEU A 575 4.99 -9.48 3.11
CA LEU A 575 4.76 -10.88 2.74
C LEU A 575 3.72 -11.01 1.61
N LEU A 576 2.64 -10.22 1.65
CA LEU A 576 1.63 -10.22 0.61
C LEU A 576 2.21 -9.78 -0.76
N ARG A 577 3.08 -8.76 -0.79
CA ARG A 577 3.83 -8.37 -2.01
C ARG A 577 4.71 -9.51 -2.54
N LYS A 578 5.24 -10.36 -1.65
CA LYS A 578 5.96 -11.61 -1.98
C LYS A 578 5.04 -12.79 -2.32
N ARG A 579 3.72 -12.55 -2.43
CA ARG A 579 2.67 -13.55 -2.68
C ARG A 579 2.54 -14.58 -1.55
N VAL A 580 2.93 -14.20 -0.33
CA VAL A 580 2.82 -15.02 0.87
C VAL A 580 1.67 -14.51 1.72
N ASN A 581 0.68 -15.36 1.92
CA ASN A 581 -0.47 -15.09 2.75
C ASN A 581 -0.15 -15.28 4.24
N SER A 582 -0.66 -14.36 5.04
CA SER A 582 -0.73 -14.47 6.50
C SER A 582 -2.19 -14.43 6.95
N THR A 583 -2.47 -15.00 8.12
CA THR A 583 -3.84 -15.18 8.62
C THR A 583 -4.25 -14.05 9.57
N SER A 584 -3.90 -14.17 10.85
CA SER A 584 -4.25 -13.19 11.88
C SER A 584 -3.03 -12.84 12.74
N ILE A 585 -3.15 -11.73 13.47
CA ILE A 585 -2.21 -11.37 14.53
C ILE A 585 -2.79 -11.87 15.85
N TYR A 586 -2.13 -12.85 16.46
CA TYR A 586 -2.47 -13.36 17.77
C TYR A 586 -1.78 -12.54 18.87
N VAL A 587 -2.51 -12.20 19.92
CA VAL A 587 -1.98 -11.51 21.11
C VAL A 587 -2.15 -12.39 22.34
N GLY A 588 -1.04 -12.66 23.02
CA GLY A 588 -1.00 -13.48 24.24
C GLY A 588 -0.26 -12.82 25.39
N LYS A 589 -0.45 -13.34 26.61
CA LYS A 589 0.32 -12.93 27.78
C LYS A 589 1.68 -13.64 27.81
N THR A 590 2.72 -12.95 28.25
CA THR A 590 4.03 -13.56 28.54
C THR A 590 4.15 -13.93 30.02
N LYS A 591 5.24 -14.63 30.39
CA LYS A 591 5.56 -14.91 31.81
C LYS A 591 5.91 -13.66 32.62
N ARG A 592 6.26 -12.55 31.97
CA ARG A 592 6.62 -11.29 32.62
C ARG A 592 5.37 -10.42 32.79
N GLU A 593 5.24 -9.81 33.96
CA GLU A 593 4.14 -8.90 34.27
C GLU A 593 4.13 -7.70 33.31
N ASN A 594 2.95 -7.27 32.86
CA ASN A 594 2.75 -6.19 31.87
C ASN A 594 3.46 -6.36 30.51
N SER A 595 3.83 -7.58 30.13
CA SER A 595 4.43 -7.90 28.82
C SER A 595 3.54 -8.85 28.02
N LEU A 596 3.27 -8.49 26.76
CA LEU A 596 2.49 -9.24 25.80
C LEU A 596 3.39 -9.79 24.68
N ILE A 597 2.94 -10.89 24.08
CA ILE A 597 3.52 -11.46 22.86
C ILE A 597 2.53 -11.29 21.71
N PHE A 598 3.01 -10.75 20.61
CA PHE A 598 2.26 -10.52 19.38
C PHE A 598 2.82 -11.44 18.31
N ARG A 599 1.98 -12.21 17.64
CA ARG A 599 2.40 -13.20 16.64
C ARG A 599 1.65 -13.00 15.34
N LEU A 600 2.37 -12.72 14.26
CA LEU A 600 1.82 -12.81 12.91
C LEU A 600 1.85 -14.28 12.47
N LEU A 601 0.68 -14.88 12.28
CA LEU A 601 0.54 -16.27 11.85
C LEU A 601 0.59 -16.37 10.33
N ILE A 602 1.61 -17.04 9.77
CA ILE A 602 1.74 -17.25 8.33
C ILE A 602 0.93 -18.48 7.93
N GLU A 603 0.23 -18.41 6.79
CA GLU A 603 -0.64 -19.50 6.35
C GLU A 603 0.16 -20.77 6.04
N LYS A 604 -0.20 -21.88 6.69
CA LYS A 604 0.50 -23.18 6.60
C LYS A 604 -0.05 -24.06 5.48
N LYS A 605 -0.19 -23.51 4.27
CA LYS A 605 -0.48 -24.27 3.05
C LYS A 605 0.81 -24.55 2.29
N MET A 606 0.90 -25.70 1.64
CA MET A 606 2.12 -26.12 0.93
C MET A 606 2.61 -25.04 -0.05
N ASP A 607 1.72 -24.56 -0.93
CA ASP A 607 2.04 -23.50 -1.89
C ASP A 607 2.55 -22.22 -1.23
N ASN A 608 1.93 -21.83 -0.11
CA ASN A 608 2.28 -20.61 0.59
C ASN A 608 3.67 -20.69 1.24
N VAL A 609 4.00 -21.85 1.84
CA VAL A 609 5.32 -22.10 2.43
C VAL A 609 6.39 -22.19 1.33
N MET A 610 6.06 -22.76 0.17
CA MET A 610 6.95 -22.75 -1.00
C MET A 610 7.22 -21.34 -1.51
N LEU A 611 6.17 -20.53 -1.69
CA LEU A 611 6.30 -19.13 -2.10
C LEU A 611 7.13 -18.32 -1.10
N PHE A 612 6.99 -18.59 0.20
CA PHE A 612 7.83 -17.97 1.22
C PHE A 612 9.31 -18.31 1.00
N LEU A 613 9.65 -19.59 0.85
CA LEU A 613 11.04 -20.00 0.62
C LEU A 613 11.65 -19.47 -0.69
N MET A 614 10.82 -19.30 -1.71
CA MET A 614 11.28 -18.80 -3.02
C MET A 614 11.44 -17.28 -3.05
N ASN A 615 10.57 -16.54 -2.36
CA ASN A 615 10.44 -15.10 -2.53
C ASN A 615 10.89 -14.26 -1.33
N VAL A 616 11.12 -14.88 -0.17
CA VAL A 616 11.47 -14.18 1.08
C VAL A 616 12.89 -14.53 1.50
N LYS A 617 13.74 -13.51 1.63
CA LYS A 617 15.10 -13.67 2.18
C LYS A 617 15.06 -13.96 3.68
N ILE A 618 16.07 -14.68 4.16
CA ILE A 618 16.37 -14.87 5.57
C ILE A 618 17.88 -14.62 5.72
N ASN A 619 18.25 -13.56 6.42
CA ASN A 619 19.65 -13.18 6.63
C ASN A 619 20.11 -13.56 8.04
N TYR A 620 21.42 -13.69 8.24
CA TYR A 620 22.04 -13.98 9.54
C TYR A 620 21.48 -15.21 10.28
N CYS A 621 20.93 -16.19 9.56
CA CYS A 621 20.49 -17.45 10.16
C CYS A 621 20.31 -18.56 9.10
N ILE A 622 21.38 -19.30 8.82
CA ILE A 622 21.33 -20.40 7.84
C ILE A 622 20.64 -21.65 8.41
N HIS A 623 20.68 -21.85 9.73
CA HIS A 623 20.01 -22.97 10.37
C HIS A 623 18.50 -22.92 10.19
N LYS A 624 17.88 -21.74 10.33
CA LYS A 624 16.42 -21.61 10.13
C LYS A 624 16.01 -21.89 8.68
N ILE A 625 16.81 -21.44 7.72
CA ILE A 625 16.63 -21.77 6.29
C ILE A 625 16.64 -23.27 6.10
N ARG A 626 17.71 -23.95 6.56
CA ARG A 626 17.84 -25.41 6.45
C ARG A 626 16.66 -26.13 7.09
N ARG A 627 16.24 -25.74 8.30
CA ARG A 627 15.08 -26.33 8.98
C ARG A 627 13.79 -26.17 8.20
N LEU A 628 13.54 -25.00 7.59
CA LEU A 628 12.36 -24.79 6.74
C LEU A 628 12.39 -25.70 5.51
N TYR A 629 13.54 -25.79 4.81
CA TYR A 629 13.70 -26.68 3.66
C TYR A 629 13.51 -28.15 4.05
N THR A 630 14.12 -28.62 5.15
CA THR A 630 13.95 -29.99 5.64
C THR A 630 12.50 -30.28 6.03
N ALA A 631 11.83 -29.37 6.75
CA ALA A 631 10.45 -29.53 7.15
C ALA A 631 9.51 -29.59 5.93
N LEU A 632 9.73 -28.72 4.93
CA LEU A 632 8.96 -28.71 3.70
C LEU A 632 9.20 -30.00 2.89
N GLY A 633 10.45 -30.41 2.72
CA GLY A 633 10.81 -31.63 1.97
C GLY A 633 10.16 -32.88 2.57
N LYS A 634 10.28 -33.06 3.89
CA LYS A 634 9.62 -34.16 4.60
C LYS A 634 8.08 -34.09 4.46
N TRP A 635 7.50 -32.89 4.49
CA TRP A 635 6.05 -32.73 4.37
C TRP A 635 5.57 -33.02 2.95
N ALA A 636 6.33 -32.60 1.94
CA ALA A 636 6.09 -32.91 0.53
C ALA A 636 6.17 -34.41 0.27
N GLN A 637 7.18 -35.10 0.80
CA GLN A 637 7.32 -36.55 0.67
C GLN A 637 6.13 -37.29 1.31
N LEU A 638 5.75 -36.93 2.54
CA LEU A 638 4.57 -37.53 3.20
C LEU A 638 3.28 -37.34 2.40
N LYS A 639 3.11 -36.17 1.76
CA LYS A 639 1.94 -35.89 0.90
C LYS A 639 2.00 -36.70 -0.39
N LYS A 640 3.19 -36.89 -0.97
CA LYS A 640 3.43 -37.73 -2.15
C LYS A 640 3.06 -39.19 -1.87
N ASP A 641 3.57 -39.75 -0.79
CA ASP A 641 3.34 -41.15 -0.42
C ASP A 641 1.85 -41.41 -0.18
N LYS A 642 1.18 -40.52 0.56
CA LYS A 642 -0.27 -40.59 0.77
C LYS A 642 -1.08 -40.41 -0.50
N TYR A 643 -0.62 -39.57 -1.43
CA TYR A 643 -1.28 -39.41 -2.73
C TYR A 643 -1.26 -40.73 -3.50
N TYR A 644 -0.11 -41.38 -3.61
CA TYR A 644 0.00 -42.69 -4.27
C TYR A 644 -0.82 -43.77 -3.55
N GLU A 645 -0.79 -43.81 -2.21
CA GLU A 645 -1.60 -44.74 -1.41
C GLU A 645 -3.11 -44.60 -1.70
N LEU A 646 -3.64 -43.37 -1.68
CA LEU A 646 -5.05 -43.10 -1.92
C LEU A 646 -5.46 -43.39 -3.36
N THR A 647 -4.63 -43.01 -4.34
CA THR A 647 -4.89 -43.36 -5.75
C THR A 647 -4.84 -44.87 -5.99
N GLY A 648 -3.93 -45.59 -5.32
CA GLY A 648 -3.87 -47.05 -5.36
C GLY A 648 -5.08 -47.73 -4.72
N LYS A 649 -5.73 -47.08 -3.76
CA LYS A 649 -7.02 -47.50 -3.17
C LYS A 649 -8.25 -47.14 -4.04
N GLY A 650 -8.05 -46.59 -5.23
CA GLY A 650 -9.12 -46.26 -6.17
C GLY A 650 -9.76 -44.88 -5.99
N PHE A 651 -9.21 -44.02 -5.12
CA PHE A 651 -9.68 -42.63 -5.03
C PHE A 651 -9.23 -41.83 -6.26
N GLY A 652 -10.16 -41.10 -6.89
CA GLY A 652 -9.84 -40.21 -8.00
C GLY A 652 -8.90 -39.06 -7.60
N ALA A 653 -8.09 -38.59 -8.55
CA ALA A 653 -7.05 -37.57 -8.31
C ALA A 653 -7.59 -36.29 -7.65
N GLU A 654 -8.76 -35.79 -8.08
CA GLU A 654 -9.39 -34.59 -7.51
C GLU A 654 -9.80 -34.79 -6.04
N THR A 655 -10.38 -35.96 -5.73
CA THR A 655 -10.78 -36.34 -4.37
C THR A 655 -9.56 -36.45 -3.46
N THR A 656 -8.51 -37.11 -3.94
CA THR A 656 -7.24 -37.26 -3.23
C THR A 656 -6.58 -35.90 -2.96
N MET A 657 -6.55 -35.00 -3.94
CA MET A 657 -6.04 -33.63 -3.75
C MET A 657 -6.80 -32.87 -2.65
N LYS A 658 -8.14 -32.92 -2.67
CA LYS A 658 -8.97 -32.27 -1.62
C LYS A 658 -8.68 -32.85 -0.24
N MET A 659 -8.58 -34.18 -0.11
CA MET A 659 -8.23 -34.85 1.16
C MET A 659 -6.85 -34.45 1.68
N LEU A 660 -5.90 -34.22 0.79
CA LEU A 660 -4.54 -33.83 1.13
C LEU A 660 -4.33 -32.31 1.24
N ASN A 661 -5.37 -31.50 0.97
CA ASN A 661 -5.29 -30.04 0.89
C ASN A 661 -4.19 -29.57 -0.09
N LEU A 662 -4.15 -30.19 -1.27
CA LEU A 662 -3.24 -29.87 -2.36
C LEU A 662 -4.00 -29.13 -3.47
N THR A 663 -3.36 -28.11 -4.02
CA THR A 663 -3.74 -27.51 -5.31
C THR A 663 -3.11 -28.30 -6.47
N PRO A 664 -3.60 -28.14 -7.71
CA PRO A 664 -2.95 -28.74 -8.88
C PRO A 664 -1.46 -28.36 -9.01
N TYR A 665 -1.11 -27.12 -8.63
CA TYR A 665 0.26 -26.64 -8.65
C TYR A 665 1.14 -27.31 -7.60
N SER A 666 0.72 -27.36 -6.33
CA SER A 666 1.44 -28.09 -5.28
C SER A 666 1.61 -29.57 -5.64
N LEU A 667 0.58 -30.21 -6.21
CA LEU A 667 0.66 -31.61 -6.63
C LEU A 667 1.71 -31.78 -7.73
N TYR A 668 1.66 -30.93 -8.77
CA TYR A 668 2.66 -30.94 -9.83
C TYR A 668 4.09 -30.84 -9.27
N LEU A 669 4.32 -29.92 -8.34
CA LEU A 669 5.63 -29.73 -7.72
C LEU A 669 6.05 -30.94 -6.90
N ILE A 670 5.16 -31.50 -6.07
CA ILE A 670 5.48 -32.67 -5.23
C ILE A 670 5.79 -33.90 -6.09
N LEU A 671 5.08 -34.07 -7.22
CA LEU A 671 5.29 -35.21 -8.10
C LEU A 671 6.57 -35.08 -8.92
N ASN A 672 6.90 -33.88 -9.40
CA ASN A 672 7.98 -33.64 -10.37
C ASN A 672 9.28 -33.08 -9.77
N THR A 673 9.27 -32.58 -8.53
CA THR A 673 10.49 -32.08 -7.88
C THR A 673 11.13 -33.22 -7.08
N PRO A 674 12.39 -33.59 -7.36
CA PRO A 674 13.12 -34.47 -6.46
C PRO A 674 13.24 -33.78 -5.11
N VAL A 675 12.66 -34.40 -4.07
CA VAL A 675 12.80 -33.90 -2.70
C VAL A 675 14.29 -34.02 -2.34
N PRO A 676 14.94 -32.97 -1.80
CA PRO A 676 16.32 -33.07 -1.39
C PRO A 676 16.46 -34.22 -0.38
N ASN A 677 17.18 -35.27 -0.76
CA ASN A 677 17.63 -36.27 0.20
C ASN A 677 18.55 -35.57 1.19
N GLU A 678 18.49 -35.94 2.47
CA GLU A 678 19.29 -35.39 3.57
C GLU A 678 20.83 -35.54 3.39
N ALA A 679 21.32 -35.86 2.18
CA ALA A 679 22.70 -36.26 1.89
C ALA A 679 23.45 -35.37 0.88
N SER A 680 22.96 -34.18 0.53
CA SER A 680 23.72 -33.27 -0.35
C SER A 680 23.60 -31.80 0.06
N SER A 681 24.23 -31.44 1.19
CA SER A 681 24.83 -30.12 1.45
C SER A 681 25.70 -30.12 2.69
#